data_AF-A0AAX1D2L4-F1
#
_entry.id   AF-A0AAX1D2L4-F1
#
_cell.length_a   1.000
_cell.length_b   1.000
_cell.length_c   1.000
_cell.angle_alpha   90.00
_cell.angle_beta   90.00
_cell.angle_gamma   90.00
#
_symmetry.space_group_name_H-M   'P 1'
#
loop_
_entity.id
_entity.type
_entity.pdbx_description
1 polymer ?
#
loop_
_entity_poly.entity_id
_entity_poly.type
_entity_poly.pdbx_seq_one_letter_code
_entity_poly.pdbx_strand_id
1 'polypeptide(L)'
;MKISRFFGANSRDVMRQVRQVLGPDALIVSNRSVDGGIEVLATVDGAFDDAQQHAQEPAPRGYVDGYARAAGTPAPQAQSAPVAPRLQPPPAMPASYGLGTHAAMAPPPHTAPIAPPAAPQPGYAVPSRSIAAYQSAYATPGVPEQEVLQEPVARQAPPAAVPPAAPVVAAPAPAAPVRVEMPALPPARPAPPAAPAPMERPAPSVAPSPMARMPDAPLRNGPAMPPAALPNDAAAGLQDAISALRGALESRMDGLLWGGRQGPGREPAGAALFRSLLDAGFSTKLVRTLVERMPAGATPEAALAWARNELVTHLPVLGSEDEFLGGGVYALVGPTGVGKTTTLAKLAARCVAREGREQVAMLTTDNFRIGALEQLQIYGRLMGVPAHSVRDAGELRRILGELGNRKIVLIDTTGISQRDRQVAEQASMLCNAGKPVRRLLVLNAASQGDTLDEVAHAYRNGVGEDVAGCIITKLDEASRLGAALDTAIRHRLPIHYSSIGQKVPEHLELARADALIDRAFAMVERARALYAPSEADMASLWSTPRETEAVDPARRRQLLASAILRPQAGAGSIEAAQNLDDTLGWLDSDPACVQARASWREYVSDGAGSSLSALGETPLAMARREFPTACGRHLLAMHGKTSMKGEGLPGGTLLSAMLMSDRGAALAAPAQQLVLPHGMLSSFAPAAAAQPDTALALEARVRWLGEQLARLPLVHMLEAGTSALWQSLSGQGASWVARSPGGMRVIQDECPTNLNAVGKSVGYLPVGQPGDMPGLRAVPGTRPAPLALWASGTEIGLPGRGEETRLRLVCARLIDTASGEVAGQLFGLTNLAASQADAATVARWLVLQEEARAGFRYMANAWQALPAVDGAHTLARQSLMAGQLGAACWQLAHAPTADGVRATLSGVVSPERKLTGRLLPVALLKMFAMLEMAGGV
;
A
#
# COMPACT_ATOMS: atom_id res chain seq x y z
N MET A 1 -21.36 24.09 -19.95
CA MET A 1 -21.55 22.66 -19.62
C MET A 1 -22.95 22.45 -19.04
N LYS A 2 -23.84 21.74 -19.72
CA LYS A 2 -25.16 21.36 -19.19
C LYS A 2 -25.06 19.94 -18.61
N ILE A 3 -25.16 19.79 -17.30
CA ILE A 3 -25.14 18.49 -16.62
C ILE A 3 -26.59 18.08 -16.32
N SER A 4 -26.98 16.90 -16.81
CA SER A 4 -28.32 16.33 -16.65
C SER A 4 -28.29 15.16 -15.66
N ARG A 5 -29.37 15.03 -14.86
CA ARG A 5 -29.52 14.04 -13.79
C ARG A 5 -30.56 12.99 -14.19
N PHE A 6 -30.19 11.71 -14.05
CA PHE A 6 -30.99 10.55 -14.44
C PHE A 6 -31.16 9.60 -13.25
N PHE A 7 -32.27 8.85 -13.21
CA PHE A 7 -32.57 7.91 -12.13
C PHE A 7 -33.28 6.67 -12.69
N GLY A 8 -32.82 5.47 -12.32
CA GLY A 8 -33.46 4.22 -12.70
C GLY A 8 -33.29 3.14 -11.64
N ALA A 9 -34.20 2.16 -11.61
CA ALA A 9 -34.21 1.08 -10.63
C ALA A 9 -32.93 0.20 -10.65
N ASN A 10 -32.15 0.25 -11.73
CA ASN A 10 -30.85 -0.40 -11.87
C ASN A 10 -29.99 0.33 -12.92
N SER A 11 -28.69 -0.01 -12.98
CA SER A 11 -27.72 0.62 -13.88
C SER A 11 -28.08 0.50 -15.36
N ARG A 12 -28.77 -0.57 -15.78
CA ARG A 12 -29.12 -0.81 -17.19
C ARG A 12 -30.27 0.10 -17.64
N ASP A 13 -31.23 0.36 -16.77
CA ASP A 13 -32.32 1.30 -17.04
C ASP A 13 -31.83 2.76 -17.06
N VAL A 14 -31.03 3.19 -16.07
CA VAL A 14 -30.53 4.57 -16.06
C VAL A 14 -29.56 4.84 -17.21
N MET A 15 -28.70 3.88 -17.59
CA MET A 15 -27.85 4.02 -18.78
C MET A 15 -28.62 3.97 -20.11
N ARG A 16 -29.82 3.37 -20.14
CA ARG A 16 -30.73 3.48 -21.29
C ARG A 16 -31.28 4.91 -21.39
N GLN A 17 -31.73 5.50 -20.27
CA GLN A 17 -32.19 6.90 -20.24
C GLN A 17 -31.08 7.87 -20.70
N VAL A 18 -29.86 7.74 -20.14
CA VAL A 18 -28.70 8.58 -20.52
C VAL A 18 -28.49 8.54 -22.02
N ARG A 19 -28.45 7.35 -22.64
CA ARG A 19 -28.26 7.21 -24.10
C ARG A 19 -29.44 7.69 -24.95
N GLN A 20 -30.66 7.61 -24.43
CA GLN A 20 -31.86 8.13 -25.12
C GLN A 20 -31.93 9.66 -25.11
N VAL A 21 -31.32 10.33 -24.14
CA VAL A 21 -31.43 11.79 -23.95
C VAL A 21 -30.15 12.54 -24.33
N LEU A 22 -28.97 11.93 -24.17
CA LEU A 22 -27.66 12.54 -24.44
C LEU A 22 -26.86 11.81 -25.54
N GLY A 23 -27.43 10.80 -26.18
CA GLY A 23 -26.76 10.02 -27.23
C GLY A 23 -25.73 9.01 -26.71
N PRO A 24 -25.00 8.32 -27.61
CA PRO A 24 -24.02 7.29 -27.24
C PRO A 24 -22.78 7.88 -26.54
N ASP A 25 -22.40 9.12 -26.88
CA ASP A 25 -21.15 9.77 -26.48
C ASP A 25 -21.24 10.56 -25.15
N ALA A 26 -22.28 10.28 -24.35
CA ALA A 26 -22.55 10.97 -23.09
C ALA A 26 -21.51 10.66 -22.01
N LEU A 27 -20.78 11.69 -21.56
CA LEU A 27 -19.79 11.60 -20.49
C LEU A 27 -20.51 11.49 -19.13
N ILE A 28 -20.23 10.43 -18.37
CA ILE A 28 -20.70 10.28 -16.99
C ILE A 28 -19.80 11.09 -16.06
N VAL A 29 -20.38 12.03 -15.32
CA VAL A 29 -19.72 12.87 -14.31
C VAL A 29 -19.80 12.24 -12.92
N SER A 30 -20.90 11.53 -12.62
CA SER A 30 -21.07 10.81 -11.34
C SER A 30 -22.10 9.69 -11.46
N ASN A 31 -21.95 8.64 -10.66
CA ASN A 31 -22.84 7.50 -10.54
C ASN A 31 -22.92 7.08 -9.07
N ARG A 32 -24.13 7.04 -8.50
CA ARG A 32 -24.36 6.62 -7.09
C ARG A 32 -25.59 5.75 -6.94
N SER A 33 -25.49 4.74 -6.08
CA SER A 33 -26.67 4.05 -5.54
C SER A 33 -27.35 4.92 -4.48
N VAL A 34 -28.67 4.91 -4.45
CA VAL A 34 -29.54 5.70 -3.56
C VAL A 34 -30.80 4.88 -3.26
N ASP A 35 -31.51 5.17 -2.17
CA ASP A 35 -32.71 4.41 -1.83
C ASP A 35 -33.76 4.49 -2.95
N GLY A 36 -34.14 3.31 -3.46
CA GLY A 36 -35.04 3.15 -4.62
C GLY A 36 -34.37 3.06 -5.99
N GLY A 37 -33.04 3.19 -6.13
CA GLY A 37 -32.39 3.00 -7.43
C GLY A 37 -30.93 3.45 -7.55
N ILE A 38 -30.56 3.82 -8.78
CA ILE A 38 -29.23 4.32 -9.15
C ILE A 38 -29.41 5.63 -9.91
N GLU A 39 -28.62 6.62 -9.49
CA GLU A 39 -28.62 7.98 -10.00
C GLU A 39 -27.32 8.26 -10.76
N VAL A 40 -27.45 8.83 -11.97
CA VAL A 40 -26.33 9.18 -12.83
C VAL A 40 -26.40 10.66 -13.22
N LEU A 41 -25.29 11.37 -13.10
CA LEU A 41 -25.08 12.71 -13.66
C LEU A 41 -24.24 12.57 -14.92
N ALA A 42 -24.72 13.11 -16.04
CA ALA A 42 -24.06 13.00 -17.34
C ALA A 42 -24.17 14.30 -18.16
N THR A 43 -23.29 14.47 -19.14
CA THR A 43 -23.21 15.64 -20.01
C THR A 43 -22.74 15.24 -21.42
N VAL A 44 -22.85 16.15 -22.38
CA VAL A 44 -22.27 16.00 -23.73
C VAL A 44 -21.16 17.02 -23.92
N ASP A 45 -20.14 16.66 -24.67
CA ASP A 45 -19.05 17.56 -25.02
C ASP A 45 -19.38 18.39 -26.28
N GLY A 46 -18.66 19.48 -26.53
CA GLY A 46 -18.81 20.28 -27.76
C GLY A 46 -20.02 21.23 -27.81
N ALA A 47 -20.35 21.92 -26.71
CA ALA A 47 -21.45 22.89 -26.65
C ALA A 47 -21.01 24.36 -26.59
N PHE A 48 -20.23 24.81 -27.57
CA PHE A 48 -19.87 26.22 -27.82
C PHE A 48 -19.67 26.47 -29.33
N ASP A 49 -20.73 26.87 -30.05
CA ASP A 49 -20.65 27.64 -31.31
C ASP A 49 -22.03 28.20 -31.73
N ASP A 50 -23.12 27.46 -31.50
CA ASP A 50 -24.51 27.85 -31.86
C ASP A 50 -25.14 28.95 -30.97
N ALA A 51 -24.45 30.10 -30.88
CA ALA A 51 -24.91 31.29 -30.14
C ALA A 51 -24.83 32.60 -30.94
N GLN A 52 -24.43 32.57 -32.22
CA GLN A 52 -24.21 33.79 -33.02
C GLN A 52 -25.09 33.97 -34.28
N GLN A 53 -25.98 33.04 -34.65
CA GLN A 53 -26.63 33.08 -35.98
C GLN A 53 -28.14 33.38 -36.04
N HIS A 54 -28.87 33.52 -34.91
CA HIS A 54 -30.32 33.80 -34.93
C HIS A 54 -30.77 34.92 -33.97
N ALA A 55 -30.47 36.18 -34.31
CA ALA A 55 -31.19 37.36 -33.80
C ALA A 55 -30.90 38.67 -34.58
N GLN A 56 -31.30 38.80 -35.86
CA GLN A 56 -31.40 40.14 -36.50
C GLN A 56 -32.22 40.18 -37.80
N GLU A 57 -33.42 40.77 -37.74
CA GLU A 57 -34.04 41.64 -38.76
C GLU A 57 -35.38 42.21 -38.20
N PRO A 58 -35.93 43.34 -38.73
CA PRO A 58 -35.36 44.32 -39.64
C PRO A 58 -35.34 45.77 -39.07
N ALA A 59 -34.73 46.71 -39.81
CA ALA A 59 -34.59 48.13 -39.44
C ALA A 59 -35.53 49.10 -40.21
N PRO A 60 -35.63 50.38 -39.79
CA PRO A 60 -35.38 51.50 -40.73
C PRO A 60 -34.76 52.76 -40.07
N ARG A 61 -34.18 53.78 -40.75
CA ARG A 61 -33.67 54.01 -42.14
C ARG A 61 -32.86 55.34 -42.23
N GLY A 62 -32.07 55.50 -43.29
CA GLY A 62 -31.38 56.76 -43.72
C GLY A 62 -29.90 56.52 -44.08
N TYR A 63 -29.41 56.44 -45.33
CA TYR A 63 -29.63 57.22 -46.58
C TYR A 63 -28.97 58.62 -46.49
N VAL A 64 -28.09 59.10 -47.39
CA VAL A 64 -27.76 58.86 -48.83
C VAL A 64 -26.21 58.71 -49.01
N ASP A 65 -25.51 58.50 -50.15
CA ASP A 65 -25.73 58.21 -51.59
C ASP A 65 -24.40 57.61 -52.21
N GLY A 66 -24.36 57.30 -53.52
CA GLY A 66 -23.11 57.33 -54.32
C GLY A 66 -22.85 56.17 -55.31
N TYR A 67 -22.71 56.46 -56.61
CA TYR A 67 -22.44 55.49 -57.69
C TYR A 67 -20.96 55.51 -58.18
N ALA A 68 -20.39 54.36 -58.62
CA ALA A 68 -19.77 54.20 -59.96
C ALA A 68 -19.15 52.80 -60.24
N ARG A 69 -19.05 52.48 -61.55
CA ARG A 69 -18.69 51.21 -62.22
C ARG A 69 -17.19 50.80 -62.24
N ALA A 70 -16.97 49.48 -62.05
CA ALA A 70 -16.36 48.50 -62.97
C ALA A 70 -14.84 48.41 -63.33
N ALA A 71 -14.33 47.17 -63.18
CA ALA A 71 -13.54 46.33 -64.11
C ALA A 71 -12.08 46.65 -64.52
N GLY A 72 -11.25 45.59 -64.67
CA GLY A 72 -9.94 45.68 -65.34
C GLY A 72 -8.92 44.55 -65.07
N THR A 73 -9.12 43.34 -65.60
CA THR A 73 -8.04 42.32 -65.79
C THR A 73 -7.49 42.43 -67.23
N PRO A 74 -6.25 41.99 -67.53
CA PRO A 74 -6.11 40.66 -68.16
C PRO A 74 -4.77 39.91 -67.91
N ALA A 75 -4.70 38.65 -68.36
CA ALA A 75 -3.45 37.89 -68.63
C ALA A 75 -3.08 37.99 -70.14
N PRO A 76 -2.16 37.19 -70.77
CA PRO A 76 -2.33 35.73 -70.97
C PRO A 76 -1.03 34.87 -71.16
N GLN A 77 -1.21 33.58 -71.54
CA GLN A 77 -0.24 32.60 -72.11
C GLN A 77 0.82 31.97 -71.16
N ALA A 78 1.30 30.72 -71.31
CA ALA A 78 0.84 29.43 -71.92
C ALA A 78 1.88 28.31 -71.52
N GLN A 79 1.83 26.99 -71.81
CA GLN A 79 0.86 26.05 -72.43
C GLN A 79 1.24 24.57 -72.10
N SER A 80 0.34 23.73 -71.53
CA SER A 80 0.35 22.23 -71.70
C SER A 80 -0.84 21.54 -70.98
N ALA A 81 -1.29 20.38 -71.50
CA ALA A 81 -2.50 19.60 -71.12
C ALA A 81 -2.26 18.09 -71.44
N PRO A 82 -3.22 17.10 -71.47
CA PRO A 82 -4.68 17.02 -71.14
C PRO A 82 -4.98 16.11 -69.91
N VAL A 83 -6.15 15.99 -69.25
CA VAL A 83 -7.62 16.08 -69.50
C VAL A 83 -8.37 14.72 -69.68
N ALA A 84 -9.07 14.31 -68.61
CA ALA A 84 -10.31 13.49 -68.55
C ALA A 84 -10.25 11.97 -68.94
N PRO A 85 -11.24 11.10 -68.56
CA PRO A 85 -12.59 11.37 -68.03
C PRO A 85 -12.99 10.67 -66.69
N ARG A 86 -14.29 10.43 -66.50
CA ARG A 86 -15.04 10.21 -65.23
C ARG A 86 -15.49 8.75 -64.97
N LEU A 87 -15.74 8.47 -63.68
CA LEU A 87 -16.78 7.58 -63.09
C LEU A 87 -16.76 6.03 -63.29
N GLN A 88 -16.65 5.34 -62.14
CA GLN A 88 -17.23 4.01 -61.80
C GLN A 88 -16.85 2.79 -62.67
N PRO A 89 -17.29 1.57 -62.30
CA PRO A 89 -16.86 0.80 -61.13
C PRO A 89 -16.12 -0.50 -61.58
N PRO A 90 -15.77 -1.42 -60.65
CA PRO A 90 -15.68 -2.83 -61.04
C PRO A 90 -16.33 -3.84 -60.07
N PRO A 91 -16.85 -4.99 -60.58
CA PRO A 91 -17.38 -6.11 -59.80
C PRO A 91 -16.35 -7.25 -59.67
N ALA A 92 -16.81 -8.51 -59.53
CA ALA A 92 -16.00 -9.67 -59.11
C ALA A 92 -15.85 -10.79 -60.17
N MET A 93 -14.82 -11.64 -59.97
CA MET A 93 -14.59 -12.98 -60.57
C MET A 93 -14.26 -13.00 -62.09
N PRO A 94 -13.51 -14.01 -62.60
CA PRO A 94 -14.07 -15.35 -62.91
C PRO A 94 -13.12 -16.58 -62.75
N ALA A 95 -13.69 -17.76 -63.05
CA ALA A 95 -13.03 -19.04 -63.43
C ALA A 95 -12.42 -19.95 -62.34
N SER A 96 -12.16 -21.22 -62.71
CA SER A 96 -12.24 -22.40 -61.83
C SER A 96 -11.41 -23.63 -62.31
N TYR A 97 -11.61 -24.80 -61.64
CA TYR A 97 -10.99 -26.14 -61.79
C TYR A 97 -9.60 -26.35 -61.12
N GLY A 98 -9.35 -27.41 -60.33
CA GLY A 98 -10.29 -28.39 -59.73
C GLY A 98 -9.64 -29.62 -59.02
N LEU A 99 -10.42 -30.26 -58.13
CA LEU A 99 -10.34 -31.65 -57.56
C LEU A 99 -9.27 -32.04 -56.50
N GLY A 100 -9.70 -32.86 -55.52
CA GLY A 100 -8.85 -33.57 -54.52
C GLY A 100 -9.24 -33.38 -53.03
N THR A 101 -10.44 -33.74 -52.57
CA THR A 101 -10.78 -34.94 -51.72
C THR A 101 -10.01 -35.09 -50.38
N HIS A 102 -10.62 -35.42 -49.21
CA HIS A 102 -11.99 -35.83 -48.87
C HIS A 102 -12.45 -35.32 -47.47
N ALA A 103 -13.73 -34.96 -47.38
CA ALA A 103 -14.67 -35.01 -46.24
C ALA A 103 -14.18 -34.81 -44.77
N ALA A 104 -14.66 -33.72 -44.14
CA ALA A 104 -14.97 -33.66 -42.71
C ALA A 104 -16.41 -33.13 -42.54
N MET A 105 -17.16 -33.64 -41.56
CA MET A 105 -18.62 -33.48 -41.46
C MET A 105 -19.02 -32.60 -40.26
N ALA A 106 -19.88 -31.61 -40.49
CA ALA A 106 -20.37 -30.68 -39.47
C ALA A 106 -21.84 -30.95 -39.09
N PRO A 107 -22.23 -30.89 -37.80
CA PRO A 107 -23.63 -30.98 -37.36
C PRO A 107 -24.32 -29.60 -37.31
N PRO A 108 -25.59 -29.48 -37.75
CA PRO A 108 -26.41 -28.28 -37.53
C PRO A 108 -27.16 -28.30 -36.18
N PRO A 109 -27.63 -27.15 -35.67
CA PRO A 109 -28.44 -27.08 -34.45
C PRO A 109 -29.95 -27.20 -34.75
N HIS A 110 -30.71 -27.86 -33.87
CA HIS A 110 -32.18 -27.76 -33.86
C HIS A 110 -32.76 -27.71 -32.44
N THR A 111 -33.78 -26.87 -32.30
CA THR A 111 -34.63 -26.67 -31.13
C THR A 111 -35.64 -27.80 -30.94
N ALA A 112 -36.02 -28.11 -29.69
CA ALA A 112 -37.15 -28.99 -29.35
C ALA A 112 -38.14 -28.28 -28.40
N PRO A 113 -39.46 -28.60 -28.43
CA PRO A 113 -40.51 -27.82 -27.76
C PRO A 113 -40.92 -28.35 -26.36
N ILE A 114 -41.80 -27.60 -25.70
CA ILE A 114 -42.37 -27.88 -24.37
C ILE A 114 -43.68 -28.69 -24.48
N ALA A 115 -43.86 -29.69 -23.62
CA ALA A 115 -45.14 -30.35 -23.33
C ALA A 115 -45.21 -30.76 -21.83
N PRO A 116 -46.41 -30.97 -21.23
CA PRO A 116 -46.65 -30.71 -19.80
C PRO A 116 -46.86 -32.02 -18.95
N PRO A 117 -47.32 -31.97 -17.67
CA PRO A 117 -46.93 -32.95 -16.64
C PRO A 117 -47.90 -34.14 -16.42
N ALA A 118 -47.43 -35.13 -15.65
CA ALA A 118 -48.21 -36.28 -15.17
C ALA A 118 -48.22 -36.38 -13.62
N ALA A 119 -49.20 -37.11 -13.07
CA ALA A 119 -49.58 -37.14 -11.66
C ALA A 119 -48.93 -38.32 -10.86
N PRO A 120 -49.08 -38.41 -9.51
CA PRO A 120 -48.21 -39.24 -8.65
C PRO A 120 -48.80 -40.58 -8.16
N GLN A 121 -48.00 -41.30 -7.35
CA GLN A 121 -48.30 -42.51 -6.52
C GLN A 121 -48.22 -43.89 -7.23
N PRO A 122 -48.11 -45.02 -6.49
CA PRO A 122 -47.96 -45.20 -5.04
C PRO A 122 -46.63 -45.86 -4.61
N GLY A 123 -46.44 -46.03 -3.29
CA GLY A 123 -45.16 -46.46 -2.69
C GLY A 123 -44.92 -47.97 -2.57
N TYR A 124 -43.69 -48.30 -2.15
CA TYR A 124 -43.31 -49.57 -1.54
C TYR A 124 -42.75 -49.30 -0.13
N ALA A 125 -42.91 -50.24 0.78
CA ALA A 125 -42.65 -50.02 2.21
C ALA A 125 -41.94 -51.20 2.88
N VAL A 126 -41.03 -50.87 3.81
CA VAL A 126 -40.63 -51.70 4.97
C VAL A 126 -39.81 -52.97 4.61
N PRO A 127 -38.90 -53.49 5.47
CA PRO A 127 -38.72 -53.20 6.90
C PRO A 127 -37.36 -52.65 7.34
N SER A 128 -37.41 -51.84 8.41
CA SER A 128 -36.30 -51.63 9.33
C SER A 128 -35.96 -52.93 10.08
N ARG A 129 -34.67 -53.20 10.34
CA ARG A 129 -34.23 -54.18 11.34
C ARG A 129 -33.18 -53.57 12.26
N SER A 130 -33.50 -53.51 13.55
CA SER A 130 -32.63 -53.02 14.62
C SER A 130 -31.84 -54.16 15.25
N ILE A 131 -30.52 -54.19 15.04
CA ILE A 131 -29.54 -55.01 15.76
C ILE A 131 -28.30 -54.10 15.92
N ALA A 132 -27.82 -53.68 17.09
CA ALA A 132 -28.01 -54.15 18.48
C ALA A 132 -27.35 -55.50 18.82
N ALA A 133 -26.12 -55.71 18.30
CA ALA A 133 -25.15 -56.71 18.78
C ALA A 133 -23.72 -56.27 18.38
N TYR A 134 -22.70 -56.87 19.02
CA TYR A 134 -21.24 -56.61 18.85
C TYR A 134 -20.63 -55.39 19.58
N GLN A 135 -20.75 -55.38 20.91
CA GLN A 135 -19.78 -54.72 21.81
C GLN A 135 -19.40 -55.67 22.95
N SER A 136 -18.45 -56.59 22.71
CA SER A 136 -17.94 -57.50 23.76
C SER A 136 -16.64 -58.22 23.36
N ALA A 137 -15.55 -57.48 23.15
CA ALA A 137 -14.20 -58.08 22.97
C ALA A 137 -13.03 -57.09 23.18
N TYR A 138 -12.83 -56.54 24.38
CA TYR A 138 -11.51 -56.09 24.88
C TYR A 138 -11.55 -56.00 26.43
N ALA A 139 -11.22 -57.09 27.10
CA ALA A 139 -11.02 -57.12 28.55
C ALA A 139 -9.52 -57.29 28.84
N THR A 140 -8.94 -56.37 29.60
CA THR A 140 -7.51 -56.37 29.96
C THR A 140 -7.36 -56.84 31.42
N PRO A 141 -6.59 -57.90 31.71
CA PRO A 141 -6.44 -58.41 33.06
C PRO A 141 -5.24 -57.82 33.82
N GLY A 142 -5.43 -57.57 35.12
CA GLY A 142 -4.44 -57.85 36.18
C GLY A 142 -3.19 -56.96 36.31
N VAL A 143 -3.15 -56.18 37.39
CA VAL A 143 -1.92 -55.61 37.98
C VAL A 143 -1.52 -56.48 39.19
N PRO A 144 -0.21 -56.58 39.50
CA PRO A 144 0.24 -56.39 40.90
C PRO A 144 1.57 -55.60 40.99
N GLU A 145 2.01 -55.05 42.13
CA GLU A 145 1.38 -54.47 43.33
C GLU A 145 2.49 -53.75 44.15
N GLN A 146 2.16 -53.00 45.22
CA GLN A 146 3.07 -52.39 46.24
C GLN A 146 3.94 -51.19 45.75
N GLU A 147 4.31 -50.18 46.56
CA GLU A 147 3.97 -49.91 47.97
C GLU A 147 3.91 -48.40 48.35
N VAL A 148 2.79 -48.02 48.99
CA VAL A 148 2.59 -47.13 50.18
C VAL A 148 3.49 -45.90 50.45
N LEU A 149 2.84 -44.74 50.61
CA LEU A 149 2.95 -43.82 51.78
C LEU A 149 1.66 -42.93 51.88
N GLN A 150 1.34 -42.37 53.06
CA GLN A 150 -0.06 -42.05 53.45
C GLN A 150 -0.37 -40.59 53.87
N GLU A 151 -1.54 -40.07 53.39
CA GLU A 151 -2.56 -39.23 54.10
C GLU A 151 -2.17 -37.91 54.82
N PRO A 152 -3.11 -37.13 55.45
CA PRO A 152 -4.60 -37.09 55.42
C PRO A 152 -5.20 -35.70 55.02
N VAL A 153 -6.50 -35.31 54.98
CA VAL A 153 -7.89 -35.82 54.82
C VAL A 153 -8.87 -34.66 55.14
N ALA A 154 -9.87 -34.35 54.30
CA ALA A 154 -11.23 -33.80 54.60
C ALA A 154 -11.97 -33.42 53.27
N ARG A 155 -13.13 -33.97 52.84
CA ARG A 155 -14.53 -33.97 53.36
C ARG A 155 -15.22 -32.58 53.26
N GLN A 156 -16.47 -32.37 52.80
CA GLN A 156 -17.58 -33.29 52.39
C GLN A 156 -18.71 -32.55 51.58
N ALA A 157 -19.70 -33.28 51.02
CA ALA A 157 -20.98 -32.82 50.39
C ALA A 157 -21.96 -34.01 50.22
N PRO A 158 -23.22 -33.93 49.67
CA PRO A 158 -24.22 -32.86 49.49
C PRO A 158 -25.50 -33.14 50.37
N PRO A 159 -26.80 -32.77 50.06
CA PRO A 159 -27.63 -33.33 48.97
C PRO A 159 -28.70 -32.36 48.34
N ALA A 160 -29.88 -32.88 47.92
CA ALA A 160 -30.47 -32.64 46.58
C ALA A 160 -32.04 -32.66 46.46
N ALA A 161 -32.55 -32.59 45.21
CA ALA A 161 -33.92 -32.81 44.66
C ALA A 161 -34.95 -31.62 44.69
N VAL A 162 -35.54 -31.07 43.59
CA VAL A 162 -36.54 -31.42 42.50
C VAL A 162 -38.07 -31.23 42.85
N PRO A 163 -39.08 -31.12 41.92
CA PRO A 163 -40.16 -30.09 41.96
C PRO A 163 -41.62 -30.66 42.04
N PRO A 164 -42.72 -29.90 41.75
CA PRO A 164 -43.25 -29.84 40.36
C PRO A 164 -44.13 -28.62 39.92
N ALA A 165 -44.26 -28.48 38.59
CA ALA A 165 -45.39 -28.07 37.70
C ALA A 165 -46.40 -26.92 37.98
N ALA A 166 -46.78 -26.26 36.87
CA ALA A 166 -47.76 -25.17 36.70
C ALA A 166 -49.25 -25.59 36.73
N PRO A 167 -50.19 -24.63 36.59
CA PRO A 167 -50.97 -24.57 35.34
C PRO A 167 -51.01 -23.17 34.66
N VAL A 168 -51.75 -23.06 33.55
CA VAL A 168 -51.73 -21.96 32.56
C VAL A 168 -53.13 -21.34 32.39
N VAL A 169 -53.25 -20.03 32.11
CA VAL A 169 -54.16 -19.40 31.10
C VAL A 169 -54.17 -17.85 31.16
N ALA A 170 -54.43 -17.24 30.00
CA ALA A 170 -54.79 -15.84 29.73
C ALA A 170 -53.69 -14.75 29.77
N ALA A 171 -53.77 -13.84 28.80
CA ALA A 171 -52.94 -12.65 28.64
C ALA A 171 -53.81 -11.45 28.19
N PRO A 172 -53.41 -10.21 28.53
CA PRO A 172 -53.73 -9.02 27.74
C PRO A 172 -52.48 -8.26 27.27
N ALA A 173 -52.70 -7.26 26.41
CA ALA A 173 -51.67 -6.50 25.67
C ALA A 173 -51.13 -5.27 26.46
N PRO A 174 -50.12 -4.52 25.96
CA PRO A 174 -49.30 -3.62 26.79
C PRO A 174 -49.90 -2.23 27.05
N ALA A 175 -49.40 -1.57 28.09
CA ALA A 175 -49.72 -0.19 28.46
C ALA A 175 -48.55 0.78 28.18
N ALA A 176 -48.88 2.03 27.86
CA ALA A 176 -47.96 3.13 27.52
C ALA A 176 -47.85 4.15 28.69
N PRO A 177 -46.86 5.08 28.69
CA PRO A 177 -46.58 5.92 29.87
C PRO A 177 -47.61 7.03 30.12
N VAL A 178 -47.69 7.46 31.38
CA VAL A 178 -48.66 8.44 31.90
C VAL A 178 -48.21 9.89 31.62
N ARG A 179 -49.19 10.78 31.42
CA ARG A 179 -49.04 12.24 31.27
C ARG A 179 -49.98 12.96 32.24
N VAL A 180 -49.58 14.12 32.74
CA VAL A 180 -50.39 15.09 33.51
C VAL A 180 -50.23 16.47 32.87
N GLU A 181 -51.21 17.37 33.02
CA GLU A 181 -51.41 18.50 32.10
C GLU A 181 -51.98 19.77 32.78
N MET A 182 -51.96 20.90 32.04
CA MET A 182 -52.81 22.13 32.08
C MET A 182 -52.03 23.46 32.26
N PRO A 183 -52.53 24.62 31.77
CA PRO A 183 -53.47 24.92 30.67
C PRO A 183 -52.87 25.94 29.64
N ALA A 184 -53.66 26.63 28.80
CA ALA A 184 -53.18 27.33 27.57
C ALA A 184 -53.89 28.67 27.16
N LEU A 185 -53.43 29.25 26.02
CA LEU A 185 -53.97 30.34 25.14
C LEU A 185 -53.45 31.79 25.37
N PRO A 186 -53.48 32.73 24.36
CA PRO A 186 -53.72 32.64 22.89
C PRO A 186 -52.57 33.26 22.00
N PRO A 187 -52.67 33.34 20.63
CA PRO A 187 -51.52 33.56 19.72
C PRO A 187 -51.45 34.88 18.89
N ALA A 188 -50.35 35.10 18.17
CA ALA A 188 -50.15 36.14 17.13
C ALA A 188 -49.35 35.63 15.89
N ARG A 189 -49.17 36.45 14.83
CA ARG A 189 -48.79 36.07 13.44
C ARG A 189 -47.34 36.42 13.01
N PRO A 190 -46.80 35.82 11.91
CA PRO A 190 -45.38 35.95 11.50
C PRO A 190 -45.04 37.15 10.60
N ALA A 191 -43.73 37.40 10.40
CA ALA A 191 -43.15 38.49 9.60
C ALA A 191 -41.89 38.03 8.79
N PRO A 192 -41.40 38.81 7.79
CA PRO A 192 -40.53 38.32 6.69
C PRO A 192 -39.00 38.64 6.89
N PRO A 193 -38.08 38.38 5.92
CA PRO A 193 -36.64 38.30 6.20
C PRO A 193 -35.91 39.66 6.23
N ALA A 194 -34.71 39.66 6.85
CA ALA A 194 -33.89 40.86 7.05
C ALA A 194 -32.89 41.15 5.92
N ALA A 195 -32.57 42.43 5.74
CA ALA A 195 -31.56 42.96 4.81
C ALA A 195 -30.24 43.32 5.54
N PRO A 196 -29.14 43.71 4.85
CA PRO A 196 -27.79 43.72 5.43
C PRO A 196 -27.49 44.92 6.34
N ALA A 197 -26.49 44.74 7.22
CA ALA A 197 -25.97 45.77 8.12
C ALA A 197 -24.81 46.60 7.47
N PRO A 198 -24.61 47.88 7.84
CA PRO A 198 -23.52 48.71 7.32
C PRO A 198 -22.14 48.43 7.92
N MET A 199 -21.09 48.96 7.28
CA MET A 199 -19.70 48.91 7.76
C MET A 199 -19.36 50.08 8.69
N GLU A 200 -18.54 49.82 9.71
CA GLU A 200 -17.73 50.84 10.41
C GLU A 200 -16.22 50.55 10.27
N ARG A 201 -15.38 51.55 10.61
CA ARG A 201 -13.95 51.61 10.22
C ARG A 201 -13.01 51.25 11.38
N PRO A 202 -11.83 50.65 11.11
CA PRO A 202 -10.84 50.34 12.14
C PRO A 202 -10.06 51.58 12.62
N ALA A 203 -9.58 51.52 13.86
CA ALA A 203 -8.66 52.46 14.50
C ALA A 203 -7.32 51.76 14.86
N PRO A 204 -6.21 52.50 15.07
CA PRO A 204 -4.85 51.95 14.88
C PRO A 204 -4.21 51.29 16.11
N SER A 205 -3.15 50.52 15.84
CA SER A 205 -2.26 49.87 16.81
C SER A 205 -1.17 50.81 17.36
N VAL A 206 -0.68 50.54 18.58
CA VAL A 206 0.46 51.22 19.24
C VAL A 206 1.39 50.18 19.87
N ALA A 207 2.71 50.40 19.80
CA ALA A 207 3.73 49.44 20.24
C ALA A 207 4.16 49.63 21.73
N PRO A 208 4.69 48.59 22.40
CA PRO A 208 5.06 48.62 23.81
C PRO A 208 6.54 49.01 24.09
N SER A 209 6.81 49.51 25.31
CA SER A 209 8.13 49.77 25.93
C SER A 209 7.92 49.96 27.46
N PRO A 210 8.95 49.98 28.35
CA PRO A 210 9.41 48.74 29.00
C PRO A 210 9.30 48.74 30.55
N MET A 211 9.84 47.66 31.15
CA MET A 211 9.81 47.26 32.58
C MET A 211 10.05 48.32 33.66
N ALA A 212 9.38 48.14 34.82
CA ALA A 212 9.92 48.41 36.16
C ALA A 212 9.30 47.46 37.23
N ARG A 213 9.99 47.24 38.35
CA ARG A 213 9.54 46.50 39.56
C ARG A 213 9.32 47.48 40.73
N MET A 214 8.53 47.14 41.75
CA MET A 214 8.78 47.24 43.23
C MET A 214 7.66 46.42 43.98
N PRO A 215 7.34 46.54 45.29
CA PRO A 215 7.67 45.49 46.28
C PRO A 215 6.50 45.00 47.19
N ASP A 216 6.79 44.12 48.15
CA ASP A 216 5.91 43.69 49.27
C ASP A 216 5.56 44.85 50.23
N ALA A 217 4.62 44.80 51.19
CA ALA A 217 3.82 43.75 51.86
C ALA A 217 2.50 44.40 52.43
N PRO A 218 1.70 43.85 53.39
CA PRO A 218 1.70 42.55 54.08
C PRO A 218 0.32 41.81 54.13
N LEU A 219 0.27 40.67 54.82
CA LEU A 219 -0.90 39.79 54.96
C LEU A 219 -1.87 40.17 56.12
N ARG A 220 -3.14 39.78 55.98
CA ARG A 220 -4.03 39.36 57.08
C ARG A 220 -4.80 38.10 56.69
N ASN A 221 -4.87 37.13 57.59
CA ASN A 221 -5.39 35.78 57.29
C ASN A 221 -6.92 35.69 57.46
N GLY A 222 -7.57 35.02 56.52
CA GLY A 222 -8.85 34.33 56.72
C GLY A 222 -8.63 32.81 56.85
N PRO A 223 -9.63 32.04 57.31
CA PRO A 223 -9.49 30.59 57.50
C PRO A 223 -9.32 29.85 56.16
N ALA A 224 -8.45 28.84 56.15
CA ALA A 224 -8.08 28.12 54.94
C ALA A 224 -9.07 26.99 54.58
N MET A 225 -9.38 26.88 53.28
CA MET A 225 -9.73 25.60 52.66
C MET A 225 -8.62 25.23 51.66
N PRO A 226 -8.25 23.95 51.52
CA PRO A 226 -7.24 23.53 50.56
C PRO A 226 -7.79 23.61 49.12
N PRO A 227 -7.07 24.21 48.16
CA PRO A 227 -7.38 24.04 46.75
C PRO A 227 -7.11 22.58 46.34
N ALA A 228 -8.01 21.97 45.58
CA ALA A 228 -7.84 20.60 45.09
C ALA A 228 -6.66 20.54 44.10
N ALA A 229 -5.70 19.65 44.36
CA ALA A 229 -4.59 19.41 43.45
C ALA A 229 -5.06 18.69 42.19
N LEU A 230 -4.44 19.01 41.05
CA LEU A 230 -4.59 18.22 39.82
C LEU A 230 -3.95 16.83 40.00
N PRO A 231 -4.53 15.74 39.47
CA PRO A 231 -3.92 14.41 39.54
C PRO A 231 -2.57 14.36 38.81
N ASN A 232 -1.54 13.83 39.49
CA ASN A 232 -0.18 13.73 38.94
C ASN A 232 -0.08 12.85 37.68
N ASP A 233 -1.00 11.90 37.51
CA ASP A 233 -0.95 10.85 36.48
C ASP A 233 -1.01 11.42 35.05
N ALA A 234 -1.67 12.58 34.86
CA ALA A 234 -1.74 13.25 33.56
C ALA A 234 -0.40 13.88 33.14
N ALA A 235 0.44 14.29 34.09
CA ALA A 235 1.80 14.73 33.82
C ALA A 235 2.73 13.52 33.59
N ALA A 236 2.63 12.50 34.45
CA ALA A 236 3.40 11.26 34.33
C ALA A 236 3.19 10.60 32.96
N GLY A 237 1.95 10.35 32.53
CA GLY A 237 1.66 9.73 31.23
C GLY A 237 2.17 10.53 30.01
N LEU A 238 2.24 11.86 30.12
CA LEU A 238 2.87 12.70 29.08
C LEU A 238 4.40 12.58 29.11
N GLN A 239 5.01 12.53 30.29
CA GLN A 239 6.46 12.38 30.47
C GLN A 239 6.93 10.97 30.09
N ASP A 240 6.14 9.94 30.34
CA ASP A 240 6.37 8.57 29.87
C ASP A 240 6.24 8.46 28.34
N ALA A 241 5.22 9.10 27.74
CA ALA A 241 5.08 9.16 26.28
C ALA A 241 6.25 9.92 25.60
N ILE A 242 6.70 11.02 26.20
CA ILE A 242 7.90 11.74 25.76
C ILE A 242 9.15 10.86 25.92
N SER A 243 9.28 10.13 27.03
CA SER A 243 10.42 9.22 27.29
C SER A 243 10.43 8.01 26.35
N ALA A 244 9.27 7.50 25.94
CA ALA A 244 9.17 6.43 24.94
C ALA A 244 9.53 6.92 23.52
N LEU A 245 9.08 8.13 23.14
CA LEU A 245 9.50 8.77 21.88
C LEU A 245 11.01 9.04 21.85
N ARG A 246 11.56 9.50 22.98
CA ARG A 246 12.99 9.72 23.22
C ARG A 246 13.77 8.40 23.11
N GLY A 247 13.30 7.33 23.76
CA GLY A 247 13.81 5.96 23.64
C GLY A 247 13.84 5.39 22.21
N ALA A 248 12.81 5.69 21.41
CA ALA A 248 12.73 5.27 20.01
C ALA A 248 13.68 6.07 19.09
N LEU A 249 13.92 7.35 19.41
CA LEU A 249 14.96 8.17 18.78
C LEU A 249 16.36 7.71 19.22
N GLU A 250 16.55 7.39 20.50
CA GLU A 250 17.75 6.83 21.14
C GLU A 250 18.32 5.66 20.33
N SER A 251 17.53 4.58 20.21
CA SER A 251 17.92 3.36 19.52
C SER A 251 18.25 3.60 18.04
N ARG A 252 17.49 4.48 17.36
CA ARG A 252 17.72 4.88 15.97
C ARG A 252 18.87 5.87 15.79
N MET A 253 19.33 6.54 16.85
CA MET A 253 20.48 7.43 16.81
C MET A 253 21.77 6.64 17.05
N ASP A 254 21.86 5.86 18.13
CA ASP A 254 23.07 5.12 18.47
C ASP A 254 23.45 4.08 17.39
N GLY A 255 22.50 3.27 16.93
CA GLY A 255 22.73 2.27 15.88
C GLY A 255 23.08 2.86 14.50
N LEU A 256 22.81 4.15 14.30
CA LEU A 256 23.06 4.87 13.04
C LEU A 256 24.27 5.81 13.13
N LEU A 257 24.76 6.13 14.35
CA LEU A 257 25.86 7.08 14.61
C LEU A 257 27.23 6.38 14.70
N TRP A 258 27.31 5.23 15.37
CA TRP A 258 28.58 4.69 15.87
C TRP A 258 28.83 3.25 15.39
N GLY A 259 28.68 3.03 14.09
CA GLY A 259 28.77 1.71 13.45
C GLY A 259 30.05 0.93 13.78
N GLY A 260 29.92 -0.09 14.63
CA GLY A 260 30.89 -1.19 14.76
C GLY A 260 32.18 -0.94 15.58
N ARG A 261 32.46 0.27 16.07
CA ARG A 261 33.69 0.54 16.86
C ARG A 261 33.41 0.57 18.37
N GLN A 262 33.74 -0.52 19.07
CA GLN A 262 33.71 -0.57 20.53
C GLN A 262 34.97 0.07 21.13
N GLY A 263 34.79 0.91 22.15
CA GLY A 263 35.89 1.45 22.96
C GLY A 263 35.37 2.24 24.17
N PRO A 264 35.98 2.12 25.37
CA PRO A 264 35.58 2.87 26.55
C PRO A 264 36.10 4.31 26.47
N GLY A 265 35.42 5.13 25.68
CA GLY A 265 35.76 6.54 25.45
C GLY A 265 35.00 7.09 24.26
N ARG A 266 33.82 7.70 24.51
CA ARG A 266 33.14 8.53 23.51
C ARG A 266 34.02 9.73 23.21
N GLU A 267 34.41 9.93 21.96
CA GLU A 267 35.23 11.07 21.56
C GLU A 267 34.35 12.35 21.61
N PRO A 268 34.57 13.27 22.56
CA PRO A 268 33.59 14.32 22.87
C PRO A 268 33.40 15.32 21.73
N ALA A 269 34.43 15.49 20.89
CA ALA A 269 34.38 16.35 19.71
C ALA A 269 33.39 15.87 18.64
N GLY A 270 33.29 14.56 18.39
CA GLY A 270 32.34 14.02 17.41
C GLY A 270 30.88 14.23 17.83
N ALA A 271 30.61 14.05 19.13
CA ALA A 271 29.30 14.33 19.73
C ALA A 271 28.95 15.85 19.71
N ALA A 272 29.91 16.72 20.01
CA ALA A 272 29.74 18.16 19.95
C ALA A 272 29.54 18.67 18.50
N LEU A 273 30.31 18.13 17.54
CA LEU A 273 30.18 18.43 16.12
C LEU A 273 28.81 18.00 15.56
N PHE A 274 28.35 16.80 15.93
CA PHE A 274 27.03 16.30 15.56
C PHE A 274 25.91 17.28 15.99
N ARG A 275 26.01 17.80 17.23
CA ARG A 275 25.10 18.84 17.72
C ARG A 275 25.14 20.10 16.87
N SER A 276 26.30 20.73 16.73
CA SER A 276 26.40 22.06 16.10
C SER A 276 25.92 22.07 14.64
N LEU A 277 26.07 20.94 13.93
CA LEU A 277 25.55 20.79 12.56
C LEU A 277 24.02 20.59 12.52
N LEU A 278 23.42 19.83 13.45
CA LEU A 278 21.96 19.75 13.57
C LEU A 278 21.34 21.08 14.06
N ASP A 279 22.01 21.77 14.98
CA ASP A 279 21.61 23.10 15.44
C ASP A 279 21.67 24.12 14.30
N ALA A 280 22.66 24.06 13.40
CA ALA A 280 22.68 24.88 12.18
C ALA A 280 21.61 24.47 11.14
N GLY A 281 21.05 23.25 11.27
CA GLY A 281 19.93 22.74 10.47
C GLY A 281 20.33 21.89 9.26
N PHE A 282 21.55 21.34 9.23
CA PHE A 282 21.98 20.40 8.17
C PHE A 282 21.31 19.03 8.32
N SER A 283 21.19 18.25 7.24
CA SER A 283 20.56 16.92 7.30
C SER A 283 21.39 15.92 8.08
N THR A 284 20.75 15.01 8.82
CA THR A 284 21.43 13.92 9.54
C THR A 284 22.37 13.11 8.66
N LYS A 285 22.08 12.99 7.35
CA LYS A 285 22.92 12.32 6.35
C LYS A 285 24.24 13.06 6.11
N LEU A 286 24.18 14.39 5.91
CA LEU A 286 25.38 15.21 5.77
C LEU A 286 26.17 15.30 7.09
N VAL A 287 25.47 15.45 8.22
CA VAL A 287 26.10 15.48 9.55
C VAL A 287 26.89 14.19 9.83
N ARG A 288 26.31 13.00 9.57
CA ARG A 288 27.02 11.71 9.71
C ARG A 288 28.25 11.64 8.81
N THR A 289 28.09 12.00 7.53
CA THR A 289 29.20 12.02 6.55
C THR A 289 30.38 12.89 7.01
N LEU A 290 30.12 13.98 7.73
CA LEU A 290 31.17 14.82 8.33
C LEU A 290 31.76 14.19 9.60
N VAL A 291 30.94 13.72 10.55
CA VAL A 291 31.43 13.08 11.79
C VAL A 291 32.26 11.82 11.50
N GLU A 292 31.90 11.03 10.50
CA GLU A 292 32.65 9.84 10.04
C GLU A 292 34.01 10.16 9.41
N ARG A 293 34.19 11.39 8.91
CA ARG A 293 35.43 11.86 8.23
C ARG A 293 36.29 12.78 9.09
N MET A 294 35.82 13.12 10.29
CA MET A 294 36.49 14.01 11.22
C MET A 294 37.90 13.48 11.59
N PRO A 295 38.93 14.34 11.67
CA PRO A 295 40.24 13.92 12.17
C PRO A 295 40.16 13.37 13.60
N ALA A 296 40.68 12.16 13.82
CA ALA A 296 40.73 11.52 15.13
C ALA A 296 41.58 12.35 16.12
N GLY A 297 41.16 12.41 17.39
CA GLY A 297 41.81 13.21 18.42
C GLY A 297 41.59 14.73 18.33
N ALA A 298 40.72 15.21 17.45
CA ALA A 298 40.38 16.63 17.36
C ALA A 298 39.68 17.14 18.65
N THR A 299 39.95 18.39 19.02
CA THR A 299 39.11 19.11 20.01
C THR A 299 37.78 19.54 19.38
N PRO A 300 36.70 19.79 20.15
CA PRO A 300 35.41 20.22 19.60
C PRO A 300 35.49 21.44 18.68
N GLU A 301 36.35 22.40 19.01
CA GLU A 301 36.57 23.64 18.25
C GLU A 301 37.29 23.35 16.93
N ALA A 302 38.31 22.47 16.95
CA ALA A 302 39.02 22.04 15.75
C ALA A 302 38.13 21.16 14.84
N ALA A 303 37.28 20.32 15.42
CA ALA A 303 36.29 19.53 14.69
C ALA A 303 35.26 20.41 13.98
N LEU A 304 34.75 21.45 14.65
CA LEU A 304 33.84 22.43 14.04
C LEU A 304 34.55 23.28 12.96
N ALA A 305 35.78 23.72 13.20
CA ALA A 305 36.57 24.45 12.21
C ALA A 305 36.90 23.60 10.97
N TRP A 306 37.21 22.32 11.15
CA TRP A 306 37.38 21.36 10.04
C TRP A 306 36.07 21.18 9.27
N ALA A 307 34.96 20.88 9.94
CA ALA A 307 33.67 20.66 9.28
C ALA A 307 33.15 21.93 8.57
N ARG A 308 33.42 23.12 9.12
CA ARG A 308 33.21 24.41 8.43
C ARG A 308 33.99 24.44 7.11
N ASN A 309 35.26 24.09 7.12
CA ASN A 309 36.10 24.13 5.92
C ASN A 309 35.69 23.08 4.88
N GLU A 310 35.27 21.88 5.28
CA GLU A 310 34.65 20.89 4.39
C GLU A 310 33.36 21.43 3.75
N LEU A 311 32.47 22.02 4.56
CA LEU A 311 31.22 22.62 4.08
C LEU A 311 31.48 23.79 3.11
N VAL A 312 32.46 24.66 3.40
CA VAL A 312 32.86 25.76 2.49
C VAL A 312 33.49 25.22 1.20
N THR A 313 34.22 24.09 1.26
CA THR A 313 34.81 23.43 0.08
C THR A 313 33.77 22.71 -0.78
N HIS A 314 32.68 22.23 -0.18
CA HIS A 314 31.67 21.41 -0.85
C HIS A 314 30.32 22.12 -1.11
N LEU A 315 30.13 23.35 -0.64
CA LEU A 315 28.98 24.20 -0.97
C LEU A 315 29.22 24.88 -2.34
N PRO A 316 28.57 24.44 -3.44
CA PRO A 316 28.83 25.00 -4.75
C PRO A 316 28.28 26.43 -4.84
N VAL A 317 29.10 27.37 -5.28
CA VAL A 317 28.75 28.77 -5.53
C VAL A 317 29.30 29.22 -6.89
N LEU A 318 28.71 30.26 -7.47
CA LEU A 318 29.20 30.86 -8.72
C LEU A 318 30.61 31.46 -8.55
N GLY A 319 31.53 31.17 -9.47
CA GLY A 319 32.95 31.53 -9.33
C GLY A 319 33.24 33.03 -9.46
N SER A 320 32.55 33.72 -10.37
CA SER A 320 32.50 35.18 -10.44
C SER A 320 31.13 35.67 -10.89
N GLU A 321 30.74 36.88 -10.46
CA GLU A 321 29.62 37.61 -11.02
C GLU A 321 29.75 37.79 -12.55
N ASP A 322 30.97 37.89 -13.06
CA ASP A 322 31.26 38.04 -14.50
C ASP A 322 30.82 36.82 -15.32
N GLU A 323 30.73 35.64 -14.72
CA GLU A 323 30.25 34.41 -15.38
C GLU A 323 28.75 34.50 -15.71
N PHE A 324 27.97 35.11 -14.81
CA PHE A 324 26.55 35.40 -15.02
C PHE A 324 26.37 36.60 -15.96
N LEU A 325 27.12 37.69 -15.73
CA LEU A 325 27.10 38.90 -16.55
C LEU A 325 27.67 38.70 -17.96
N GLY A 326 28.40 37.61 -18.22
CA GLY A 326 28.87 37.21 -19.55
C GLY A 326 27.74 37.05 -20.58
N GLY A 327 26.50 36.86 -20.13
CA GLY A 327 25.28 36.98 -20.93
C GLY A 327 24.45 35.70 -21.04
N GLY A 328 23.37 35.80 -21.80
CA GLY A 328 22.45 34.69 -22.10
C GLY A 328 21.02 34.93 -21.63
N VAL A 329 20.19 33.89 -21.79
CA VAL A 329 18.80 33.86 -21.34
C VAL A 329 18.70 33.06 -20.05
N TYR A 330 18.18 33.65 -18.99
CA TYR A 330 18.00 33.02 -17.68
C TYR A 330 16.52 33.00 -17.30
N ALA A 331 16.02 31.85 -16.83
CA ALA A 331 14.66 31.73 -16.31
C ALA A 331 14.68 31.39 -14.82
N LEU A 332 14.00 32.20 -14.00
CA LEU A 332 13.82 31.89 -12.59
C LEU A 332 12.64 30.92 -12.42
N VAL A 333 12.92 29.68 -12.02
CA VAL A 333 11.93 28.62 -11.84
C VAL A 333 11.77 28.25 -10.37
N GLY A 334 10.63 27.67 -10.00
CA GLY A 334 10.32 27.24 -8.64
C GLY A 334 8.88 27.54 -8.19
N PRO A 335 8.50 27.12 -6.96
CA PRO A 335 7.13 27.23 -6.45
C PRO A 335 6.51 28.63 -6.37
N THR A 336 5.25 28.67 -5.96
CA THR A 336 4.58 29.91 -5.53
C THR A 336 5.26 30.48 -4.28
N GLY A 337 5.21 31.80 -4.09
CA GLY A 337 5.69 32.47 -2.87
C GLY A 337 7.22 32.55 -2.64
N VAL A 338 8.05 31.78 -3.36
CA VAL A 338 9.53 31.76 -3.17
C VAL A 338 10.27 33.03 -3.61
N GLY A 339 9.55 34.04 -4.14
CA GLY A 339 10.11 35.36 -4.44
C GLY A 339 10.72 35.55 -5.82
N LYS A 340 10.31 34.77 -6.83
CA LYS A 340 10.87 34.82 -8.20
C LYS A 340 10.80 36.20 -8.84
N THR A 341 9.61 36.79 -9.00
CA THR A 341 9.42 38.14 -9.58
C THR A 341 10.29 39.21 -8.93
N THR A 342 10.36 39.22 -7.59
CA THR A 342 11.19 40.17 -6.82
C THR A 342 12.69 39.92 -7.00
N THR A 343 13.11 38.65 -7.06
CA THR A 343 14.50 38.26 -7.31
C THR A 343 14.93 38.66 -8.72
N LEU A 344 14.06 38.48 -9.72
CA LEU A 344 14.30 38.90 -11.09
C LEU A 344 14.41 40.42 -11.22
N ALA A 345 13.58 41.19 -10.51
CA ALA A 345 13.71 42.65 -10.47
C ALA A 345 15.06 43.11 -9.88
N LYS A 346 15.57 42.43 -8.85
CA LYS A 346 16.92 42.71 -8.30
C LYS A 346 18.04 42.33 -9.26
N LEU A 347 17.95 41.17 -9.91
CA LEU A 347 18.90 40.76 -10.95
C LEU A 347 18.90 41.76 -12.10
N ALA A 348 17.73 42.17 -12.59
CA ALA A 348 17.61 43.18 -13.63
C ALA A 348 18.28 44.50 -13.23
N ALA A 349 18.00 45.02 -12.04
CA ALA A 349 18.62 46.25 -11.54
C ALA A 349 20.14 46.13 -11.41
N ARG A 350 20.63 44.96 -10.95
CA ARG A 350 22.07 44.65 -10.82
C ARG A 350 22.76 44.54 -12.19
N CYS A 351 22.10 43.95 -13.19
CA CYS A 351 22.55 43.93 -14.58
C CYS A 351 22.54 45.33 -15.22
N VAL A 352 21.49 46.12 -15.00
CA VAL A 352 21.36 47.51 -15.49
C VAL A 352 22.50 48.38 -14.95
N ALA A 353 22.87 48.23 -13.69
CA ALA A 353 23.97 48.96 -13.05
C ALA A 353 25.38 48.53 -13.53
N ARG A 354 25.51 47.39 -14.20
CA ARG A 354 26.77 46.84 -14.72
C ARG A 354 26.93 47.02 -16.23
N GLU A 355 25.89 46.72 -16.99
CA GLU A 355 25.88 46.61 -18.46
C GLU A 355 25.10 47.76 -19.16
N GLY A 356 24.34 48.54 -18.39
CA GLY A 356 23.39 49.53 -18.91
C GLY A 356 22.04 48.90 -19.31
N ARG A 357 20.96 49.68 -19.16
CA ARG A 357 19.58 49.20 -19.37
C ARG A 357 19.29 48.65 -20.77
N GLU A 358 19.96 49.18 -21.79
CA GLU A 358 19.74 48.78 -23.18
C GLU A 358 20.22 47.33 -23.45
N GLN A 359 21.08 46.78 -22.59
CA GLN A 359 21.58 45.40 -22.66
C GLN A 359 20.68 44.37 -21.95
N VAL A 360 19.63 44.82 -21.26
CA VAL A 360 18.77 43.98 -20.42
C VAL A 360 17.35 43.92 -21.00
N ALA A 361 16.70 42.76 -20.93
CA ALA A 361 15.27 42.62 -21.16
C ALA A 361 14.62 41.72 -20.09
N MET A 362 13.37 42.02 -19.74
CA MET A 362 12.57 41.21 -18.82
C MET A 362 11.36 40.62 -19.53
N LEU A 363 11.08 39.34 -19.27
CA LEU A 363 9.94 38.60 -19.76
C LEU A 363 9.20 37.99 -18.56
N THR A 364 7.91 37.74 -18.68
CA THR A 364 7.15 36.90 -17.73
C THR A 364 6.24 35.90 -18.46
N THR A 365 6.21 34.68 -17.93
CA THR A 365 5.21 33.66 -18.30
C THR A 365 4.11 33.51 -17.23
N ASP A 366 4.19 34.24 -16.11
CA ASP A 366 3.16 34.20 -15.05
C ASP A 366 1.93 35.02 -15.45
N ASN A 367 1.18 34.48 -16.42
CA ASN A 367 -0.09 35.04 -16.88
C ASN A 367 -1.28 34.58 -16.02
N PHE A 368 -1.04 33.77 -14.97
CA PHE A 368 -2.08 33.23 -14.09
C PHE A 368 -2.26 34.07 -12.83
N ARG A 369 -1.19 34.66 -12.30
CA ARG A 369 -1.26 35.54 -11.13
C ARG A 369 -1.68 36.95 -11.53
N ILE A 370 -2.90 37.34 -11.12
CA ILE A 370 -3.42 38.71 -11.25
C ILE A 370 -2.38 39.71 -10.70
N GLY A 371 -2.00 40.70 -11.50
CA GLY A 371 -1.02 41.73 -11.12
C GLY A 371 0.45 41.38 -11.37
N ALA A 372 0.81 40.17 -11.83
CA ALA A 372 2.21 39.78 -12.01
C ALA A 372 2.92 40.53 -13.16
N LEU A 373 2.22 40.72 -14.30
CA LEU A 373 2.74 41.50 -15.41
C LEU A 373 2.87 42.97 -15.03
N GLU A 374 1.86 43.54 -14.37
CA GLU A 374 1.81 44.91 -13.89
C GLU A 374 2.95 45.18 -12.89
N GLN A 375 3.19 44.25 -11.95
CA GLN A 375 4.30 44.31 -11.01
C GLN A 375 5.65 44.34 -11.73
N LEU A 376 5.87 43.48 -12.73
CA LEU A 376 7.11 43.45 -13.50
C LEU A 376 7.27 44.70 -14.39
N GLN A 377 6.18 45.23 -14.95
CA GLN A 377 6.17 46.49 -15.71
C GLN A 377 6.46 47.71 -14.85
N ILE A 378 6.04 47.73 -13.57
CA ILE A 378 6.41 48.79 -12.62
C ILE A 378 7.93 48.77 -12.38
N TYR A 379 8.51 47.60 -12.09
CA TYR A 379 9.96 47.46 -11.97
C TYR A 379 10.70 47.85 -13.26
N GLY A 380 10.21 47.41 -14.41
CA GLY A 380 10.78 47.77 -15.73
C GLY A 380 10.78 49.27 -15.97
N ARG A 381 9.66 49.96 -15.69
CA ARG A 381 9.53 51.41 -15.81
C ARG A 381 10.51 52.18 -14.91
N LEU A 382 10.74 51.70 -13.69
CA LEU A 382 11.70 52.29 -12.75
C LEU A 382 13.16 52.15 -13.22
N MET A 383 13.49 51.05 -13.91
CA MET A 383 14.84 50.79 -14.44
C MET A 383 15.06 51.29 -15.88
N GLY A 384 13.98 51.65 -16.60
CA GLY A 384 14.01 51.88 -18.04
C GLY A 384 14.23 50.60 -18.86
N VAL A 385 13.85 49.43 -18.34
CA VAL A 385 13.99 48.11 -18.99
C VAL A 385 12.61 47.63 -19.45
N PRO A 386 12.44 47.18 -20.71
CA PRO A 386 11.16 46.69 -21.19
C PRO A 386 10.78 45.35 -20.54
N ALA A 387 9.49 45.19 -20.24
CA ALA A 387 8.90 44.00 -19.63
C ALA A 387 7.79 43.43 -20.52
N HIS A 388 7.98 42.20 -21.02
CA HIS A 388 7.07 41.54 -21.96
C HIS A 388 6.31 40.37 -21.32
N SER A 389 5.03 40.20 -21.63
CA SER A 389 4.29 38.95 -21.35
C SER A 389 4.53 37.94 -22.47
N VAL A 390 4.55 36.66 -22.12
CA VAL A 390 4.79 35.52 -23.02
C VAL A 390 3.78 34.43 -22.70
N ARG A 391 2.99 33.99 -23.67
CA ARG A 391 1.94 32.97 -23.46
C ARG A 391 2.41 31.52 -23.65
N ASP A 392 3.25 31.28 -24.64
CA ASP A 392 3.67 29.94 -25.06
C ASP A 392 5.12 29.92 -25.63
N ALA A 393 5.62 28.73 -25.97
CA ALA A 393 6.98 28.54 -26.46
C ALA A 393 7.24 29.15 -27.85
N GLY A 394 6.22 29.29 -28.69
CA GLY A 394 6.31 29.95 -29.99
C GLY A 394 6.41 31.46 -29.85
N GLU A 395 5.59 32.06 -28.97
CA GLU A 395 5.71 33.46 -28.60
C GLU A 395 7.05 33.77 -27.91
N LEU A 396 7.50 32.90 -27.00
CA LEU A 396 8.82 33.02 -26.36
C LEU A 396 9.94 33.07 -27.40
N ARG A 397 9.91 32.14 -28.36
CA ARG A 397 10.88 32.06 -29.47
C ARG A 397 10.85 33.31 -30.36
N ARG A 398 9.66 33.82 -30.67
CA ARG A 398 9.46 35.06 -31.45
C ARG A 398 10.10 36.25 -30.73
N ILE A 399 9.74 36.49 -29.47
CA ILE A 399 10.23 37.63 -28.67
C ILE A 399 11.74 37.52 -28.43
N LEU A 400 12.28 36.33 -28.17
CA LEU A 400 13.73 36.12 -28.05
C LEU A 400 14.49 36.37 -29.35
N GLY A 401 13.85 36.28 -30.52
CA GLY A 401 14.39 36.75 -31.80
C GLY A 401 14.37 38.28 -31.90
N GLU A 402 13.20 38.89 -31.66
CA GLU A 402 12.97 40.35 -31.73
C GLU A 402 13.84 41.17 -30.75
N LEU A 403 14.22 40.60 -29.61
CA LEU A 403 15.06 41.27 -28.60
C LEU A 403 16.52 41.49 -29.04
N GLY A 404 16.94 40.92 -30.18
CA GLY A 404 18.22 41.24 -30.83
C GLY A 404 19.47 40.83 -30.02
N ASN A 405 20.48 41.71 -30.02
CA ASN A 405 21.81 41.48 -29.43
C ASN A 405 21.90 41.89 -27.94
N ARG A 406 20.79 41.93 -27.20
CA ARG A 406 20.80 42.22 -25.77
C ARG A 406 21.60 41.16 -25.01
N LYS A 407 22.60 41.60 -24.23
CA LYS A 407 23.50 40.72 -23.49
C LYS A 407 22.77 39.78 -22.52
N ILE A 408 21.77 40.28 -21.80
CA ILE A 408 21.09 39.54 -20.72
C ILE A 408 19.57 39.59 -20.90
N VAL A 409 18.93 38.43 -20.89
CA VAL A 409 17.46 38.30 -20.89
C VAL A 409 17.01 37.51 -19.67
N LEU A 410 16.09 38.07 -18.89
CA LEU A 410 15.59 37.47 -17.64
C LEU A 410 14.11 37.12 -17.79
N ILE A 411 13.74 35.87 -17.48
CA ILE A 411 12.36 35.36 -17.57
C ILE A 411 11.84 35.01 -16.16
N ASP A 412 10.74 35.65 -15.75
CA ASP A 412 9.97 35.27 -14.56
C ASP A 412 8.94 34.20 -14.96
N THR A 413 8.76 33.16 -14.15
CA THR A 413 7.83 32.07 -14.49
C THR A 413 6.71 31.91 -13.45
N THR A 414 5.59 31.34 -13.90
CA THR A 414 4.49 30.90 -13.03
C THR A 414 5.02 30.08 -11.86
N GLY A 415 4.56 30.37 -10.64
CA GLY A 415 4.82 29.50 -9.48
C GLY A 415 4.02 28.21 -9.61
N ILE A 416 4.71 27.07 -9.66
CA ILE A 416 4.08 25.75 -9.81
C ILE A 416 4.49 24.88 -8.62
N SER A 417 3.53 24.17 -8.02
CA SER A 417 3.84 23.22 -6.93
C SER A 417 4.79 22.13 -7.44
N GLN A 418 5.78 21.73 -6.64
CA GLN A 418 6.72 20.66 -6.99
C GLN A 418 6.06 19.29 -7.16
N ARG A 419 4.78 19.16 -6.77
CA ARG A 419 3.94 17.97 -6.93
C ARG A 419 2.97 18.06 -8.11
N ASP A 420 3.00 19.15 -8.89
CA ASP A 420 2.16 19.36 -10.07
C ASP A 420 2.85 18.85 -11.35
N ARG A 421 2.08 18.34 -12.30
CA ARG A 421 2.57 17.89 -13.61
C ARG A 421 3.05 19.06 -14.48
N GLN A 422 2.52 20.26 -14.26
CA GLN A 422 2.90 21.47 -15.00
C GLN A 422 4.38 21.87 -14.84
N VAL A 423 5.12 21.31 -13.86
CA VAL A 423 6.58 21.53 -13.73
C VAL A 423 7.32 21.04 -14.99
N ALA A 424 6.92 19.89 -15.54
CA ALA A 424 7.51 19.35 -16.77
C ALA A 424 7.10 20.14 -18.01
N GLU A 425 5.86 20.68 -18.03
CA GLU A 425 5.34 21.53 -19.12
C GLU A 425 6.08 22.88 -19.16
N GLN A 426 6.32 23.51 -18.01
CA GLN A 426 7.15 24.72 -17.90
C GLN A 426 8.60 24.46 -18.35
N ALA A 427 9.20 23.33 -17.96
CA ALA A 427 10.54 22.96 -18.44
C ALA A 427 10.57 22.80 -19.96
N SER A 428 9.60 22.08 -20.53
CA SER A 428 9.47 21.88 -21.98
C SER A 428 9.28 23.20 -22.75
N MET A 429 8.46 24.13 -22.24
CA MET A 429 8.27 25.46 -22.81
C MET A 429 9.59 26.24 -22.91
N LEU A 430 10.39 26.22 -21.85
CA LEU A 430 11.68 26.93 -21.80
C LEU A 430 12.73 26.26 -22.70
N CYS A 431 12.78 24.92 -22.76
CA CYS A 431 13.68 24.21 -23.66
C CYS A 431 13.36 24.47 -25.15
N ASN A 432 12.08 24.66 -25.48
CA ASN A 432 11.63 24.93 -26.85
C ASN A 432 11.73 26.43 -27.27
N ALA A 433 12.34 27.28 -26.44
CA ALA A 433 12.46 28.72 -26.67
C ALA A 433 13.36 29.12 -27.88
N GLY A 434 14.11 28.20 -28.47
CA GLY A 434 14.94 28.46 -29.67
C GLY A 434 16.25 29.23 -29.42
N LYS A 435 16.50 29.69 -28.19
CA LYS A 435 17.83 30.02 -27.64
C LYS A 435 18.00 29.20 -26.35
N PRO A 436 19.22 28.79 -25.95
CA PRO A 436 19.43 28.07 -24.68
C PRO A 436 18.97 28.91 -23.48
N VAL A 437 18.12 28.34 -22.62
CA VAL A 437 17.56 29.02 -21.44
C VAL A 437 18.11 28.38 -20.17
N ARG A 438 19.02 29.09 -19.50
CA ARG A 438 19.62 28.67 -18.23
C ARG A 438 18.57 28.78 -17.11
N ARG A 439 18.05 27.64 -16.66
CA ARG A 439 17.05 27.56 -15.58
C ARG A 439 17.75 27.75 -14.23
N LEU A 440 17.34 28.73 -13.42
CA LEU A 440 17.83 28.96 -12.06
C LEU A 440 16.72 28.69 -11.05
N LEU A 441 16.93 27.72 -10.16
CA LEU A 441 15.93 27.30 -9.17
C LEU A 441 15.91 28.26 -7.97
N VAL A 442 14.75 28.85 -7.67
CA VAL A 442 14.60 29.77 -6.53
C VAL A 442 14.16 28.99 -5.29
N LEU A 443 15.03 28.93 -4.28
CA LEU A 443 14.85 28.17 -3.04
C LEU A 443 14.56 29.09 -1.86
N ASN A 444 13.50 28.83 -1.10
CA ASN A 444 13.15 29.59 0.10
C ASN A 444 13.94 29.10 1.32
N ALA A 445 14.82 29.93 1.89
CA ALA A 445 15.59 29.58 3.09
C ALA A 445 14.71 29.27 4.32
N ALA A 446 13.49 29.81 4.38
CA ALA A 446 12.54 29.56 5.47
C ALA A 446 11.69 28.29 5.28
N SER A 447 11.86 27.53 4.19
CA SER A 447 11.17 26.25 3.99
C SER A 447 11.84 25.10 4.75
N GLN A 448 11.06 24.07 5.08
CA GLN A 448 11.57 22.83 5.69
C GLN A 448 12.48 22.06 4.71
N GLY A 449 13.45 21.32 5.24
CA GLY A 449 14.43 20.55 4.44
C GLY A 449 13.78 19.60 3.45
N ASP A 450 12.81 18.79 3.89
CA ASP A 450 12.11 17.82 3.03
C ASP A 450 11.34 18.52 1.88
N THR A 451 10.79 19.71 2.14
CA THR A 451 10.15 20.52 1.10
C THR A 451 11.15 21.07 0.10
N LEU A 452 12.33 21.50 0.56
CA LEU A 452 13.42 21.94 -0.31
C LEU A 452 13.99 20.78 -1.14
N ASP A 453 14.01 19.57 -0.58
CA ASP A 453 14.45 18.35 -1.28
C ASP A 453 13.47 17.95 -2.39
N GLU A 454 12.16 17.92 -2.12
CA GLU A 454 11.14 17.70 -3.15
C GLU A 454 11.24 18.74 -4.29
N VAL A 455 11.42 20.02 -3.93
CA VAL A 455 11.54 21.12 -4.91
C VAL A 455 12.79 20.96 -5.77
N ALA A 456 13.94 20.64 -5.16
CA ALA A 456 15.18 20.39 -5.89
C ALA A 456 15.08 19.15 -6.79
N HIS A 457 14.45 18.06 -6.33
CA HIS A 457 14.24 16.85 -7.11
C HIS A 457 13.33 17.09 -8.33
N ALA A 458 12.15 17.68 -8.11
CA ALA A 458 11.12 17.86 -9.14
C ALA A 458 11.55 18.83 -10.27
N TYR A 459 12.22 19.93 -9.92
CA TYR A 459 12.65 20.92 -10.92
C TYR A 459 13.89 20.51 -11.71
N ARG A 460 14.67 19.53 -11.23
CA ARG A 460 15.81 18.97 -11.97
C ARG A 460 15.40 17.88 -12.95
N ASN A 461 14.57 16.92 -12.51
CA ASN A 461 14.19 15.72 -13.27
C ASN A 461 13.11 16.00 -14.36
N GLY A 462 13.21 17.14 -15.04
CA GLY A 462 12.35 17.51 -16.16
C GLY A 462 12.82 16.96 -17.50
N VAL A 463 12.06 17.25 -18.56
CA VAL A 463 12.44 16.91 -19.94
C VAL A 463 13.26 18.07 -20.53
N GLY A 464 14.53 17.80 -20.86
CA GLY A 464 15.50 18.79 -21.29
C GLY A 464 16.57 19.07 -20.22
N GLU A 465 17.44 20.04 -20.49
CA GLU A 465 18.65 20.32 -19.70
C GLU A 465 18.36 20.60 -18.21
N ASP A 466 19.25 20.12 -17.32
CA ASP A 466 19.20 20.33 -15.86
C ASP A 466 19.22 21.83 -15.50
N VAL A 467 18.90 22.18 -14.25
CA VAL A 467 19.02 23.58 -13.79
C VAL A 467 20.49 23.98 -13.71
N ALA A 468 20.81 25.18 -14.16
CA ALA A 468 22.18 25.71 -14.17
C ALA A 468 22.70 26.04 -12.76
N GLY A 469 21.79 26.25 -11.81
CA GLY A 469 22.09 26.59 -10.43
C GLY A 469 20.84 27.03 -9.67
N CYS A 470 21.03 27.64 -8.51
CA CYS A 470 19.96 28.14 -7.66
C CYS A 470 20.22 29.55 -7.12
N ILE A 471 19.15 30.17 -6.59
CA ILE A 471 19.20 31.41 -5.82
C ILE A 471 18.43 31.16 -4.53
N ILE A 472 19.06 31.42 -3.39
CA ILE A 472 18.41 31.25 -2.09
C ILE A 472 17.77 32.59 -1.67
N THR A 473 16.50 32.56 -1.31
CA THR A 473 15.72 33.75 -0.94
C THR A 473 15.26 33.69 0.52
N LYS A 474 14.78 34.82 1.04
CA LYS A 474 14.19 34.94 2.39
C LYS A 474 15.17 34.57 3.53
N LEU A 475 16.48 34.88 3.36
CA LEU A 475 17.52 34.69 4.40
C LEU A 475 17.34 35.63 5.62
N ASP A 476 16.34 36.51 5.58
CA ASP A 476 15.86 37.40 6.63
C ASP A 476 14.61 36.86 7.35
N GLU A 477 13.82 35.99 6.71
CA GLU A 477 12.68 35.30 7.31
C GLU A 477 13.10 33.93 7.92
N ALA A 478 14.22 33.37 7.48
CA ALA A 478 14.69 32.05 7.87
C ALA A 478 15.27 32.01 9.29
N SER A 479 14.86 30.99 10.08
CA SER A 479 15.40 30.74 11.42
C SER A 479 16.66 29.86 11.43
N ARG A 480 16.98 29.20 10.32
CA ARG A 480 18.18 28.40 10.05
C ARG A 480 18.53 28.55 8.57
N LEU A 481 19.80 28.35 8.19
CA LEU A 481 20.19 28.23 6.78
C LEU A 481 20.62 26.81 6.38
N GLY A 482 20.97 25.95 7.35
CA GLY A 482 21.54 24.63 7.08
C GLY A 482 20.73 23.79 6.09
N ALA A 483 19.39 23.78 6.16
CA ALA A 483 18.53 23.00 5.28
C ALA A 483 18.62 23.42 3.79
N ALA A 484 18.77 24.71 3.51
CA ALA A 484 18.92 25.22 2.14
C ALA A 484 20.33 24.97 1.58
N LEU A 485 21.36 25.12 2.43
CA LEU A 485 22.76 24.86 2.06
C LEU A 485 23.03 23.35 1.89
N ASP A 486 22.47 22.52 2.76
CA ASP A 486 22.42 21.05 2.67
C ASP A 486 21.80 20.58 1.35
N THR A 487 20.66 21.18 0.96
CA THR A 487 20.00 20.89 -0.31
C THR A 487 20.89 21.29 -1.49
N ALA A 488 21.53 22.46 -1.46
CA ALA A 488 22.46 22.91 -2.50
C ALA A 488 23.69 21.99 -2.64
N ILE A 489 24.27 21.54 -1.52
CA ILE A 489 25.36 20.55 -1.50
C ILE A 489 24.91 19.22 -2.09
N ARG A 490 23.85 18.61 -1.56
CA ARG A 490 23.41 17.25 -1.95
C ARG A 490 22.92 17.17 -3.39
N HIS A 491 22.22 18.19 -3.88
CA HIS A 491 21.80 18.26 -5.27
C HIS A 491 22.86 18.84 -6.21
N ARG A 492 24.01 19.31 -5.69
CA ARG A 492 25.07 19.98 -6.45
C ARG A 492 24.56 21.18 -7.27
N LEU A 493 23.80 22.06 -6.62
CA LEU A 493 23.21 23.26 -7.23
C LEU A 493 24.08 24.49 -6.93
N PRO A 494 24.87 25.02 -7.87
CA PRO A 494 25.63 26.25 -7.65
C PRO A 494 24.72 27.39 -7.19
N ILE A 495 24.99 27.97 -6.02
CA ILE A 495 24.27 29.14 -5.56
C ILE A 495 24.86 30.36 -6.28
N HIS A 496 24.07 31.04 -7.10
CA HIS A 496 24.49 32.27 -7.77
C HIS A 496 24.39 33.47 -6.82
N TYR A 497 23.22 33.64 -6.19
CA TYR A 497 22.89 34.79 -5.37
C TYR A 497 22.14 34.38 -4.10
N SER A 498 22.12 35.28 -3.11
CA SER A 498 21.31 35.17 -1.90
C SER A 498 20.53 36.47 -1.65
N SER A 499 19.24 36.35 -1.34
CA SER A 499 18.32 37.48 -1.16
C SER A 499 17.93 37.66 0.30
N ILE A 500 18.44 38.73 0.91
CA ILE A 500 18.38 39.04 2.35
C ILE A 500 17.25 40.03 2.72
N GLY A 501 16.11 39.92 2.06
CA GLY A 501 14.89 40.71 2.32
C GLY A 501 14.36 41.47 1.13
N GLN A 502 13.52 42.48 1.35
CA GLN A 502 12.56 42.91 0.32
C GLN A 502 13.01 44.08 -0.59
N LYS A 503 14.05 44.84 -0.22
CA LYS A 503 14.46 46.01 -1.03
C LYS A 503 15.11 45.63 -2.37
N VAL A 504 14.94 46.49 -3.36
CA VAL A 504 15.38 46.30 -4.76
C VAL A 504 16.12 47.57 -5.19
N PRO A 505 17.41 47.50 -5.56
CA PRO A 505 18.23 46.29 -5.76
C PRO A 505 18.85 45.67 -4.49
N GLU A 506 18.88 46.40 -3.37
CA GLU A 506 19.97 46.30 -2.38
C GLU A 506 20.06 44.96 -1.67
N HIS A 507 18.94 44.27 -1.45
CA HIS A 507 18.90 43.00 -0.72
C HIS A 507 19.16 41.79 -1.65
N LEU A 508 20.18 41.85 -2.51
CA LEU A 508 20.68 40.73 -3.32
C LEU A 508 22.20 40.70 -3.33
N GLU A 509 22.77 39.66 -2.73
CA GLU A 509 24.21 39.46 -2.55
C GLU A 509 24.70 38.34 -3.48
N LEU A 510 25.90 38.46 -4.04
CA LEU A 510 26.58 37.34 -4.71
C LEU A 510 26.87 36.27 -3.66
N ALA A 511 26.51 35.02 -3.93
CA ALA A 511 26.71 33.96 -2.95
C ALA A 511 28.19 33.63 -2.76
N ARG A 512 28.65 33.60 -1.50
CA ARG A 512 29.97 33.07 -1.13
C ARG A 512 29.80 31.94 -0.14
N ALA A 513 30.57 30.87 -0.33
CA ALA A 513 30.46 29.67 0.51
C ALA A 513 30.86 29.96 1.97
N ASP A 514 31.93 30.74 2.20
CA ASP A 514 32.36 31.16 3.54
C ASP A 514 31.27 31.95 4.28
N ALA A 515 30.80 33.06 3.70
CA ALA A 515 29.81 33.93 4.32
C ALA A 515 28.46 33.22 4.58
N LEU A 516 28.05 32.27 3.73
CA LEU A 516 26.82 31.50 3.93
C LEU A 516 26.94 30.47 5.06
N ILE A 517 28.07 29.76 5.15
CA ILE A 517 28.34 28.80 6.22
C ILE A 517 28.55 29.53 7.56
N ASP A 518 29.30 30.63 7.58
CA ASP A 518 29.49 31.46 8.77
C ASP A 518 28.16 32.03 9.28
N ARG A 519 27.29 32.50 8.37
CA ARG A 519 25.94 32.96 8.72
C ARG A 519 25.06 31.82 9.25
N ALA A 520 25.19 30.60 8.73
CA ALA A 520 24.45 29.44 9.22
C ALA A 520 24.83 29.09 10.67
N PHE A 521 26.12 29.13 11.01
CA PHE A 521 26.59 28.91 12.39
C PHE A 521 26.26 30.09 13.32
N ALA A 522 26.50 31.33 12.90
CA ALA A 522 26.21 32.53 13.71
C ALA A 522 24.71 32.73 14.01
N MET A 523 23.81 32.05 13.31
CA MET A 523 22.38 32.01 13.64
C MET A 523 22.06 31.05 14.81
N VAL A 524 22.87 30.00 15.02
CA VAL A 524 22.76 29.09 16.18
C VAL A 524 23.07 29.83 17.49
N GLU A 525 24.16 30.59 17.50
CA GLU A 525 24.62 31.35 18.66
C GLU A 525 23.58 32.36 19.16
N ARG A 526 22.74 32.87 18.24
CA ARG A 526 21.70 33.87 18.53
C ARG A 526 20.39 33.27 19.01
N ALA A 527 20.08 32.02 18.64
CA ALA A 527 18.81 31.37 18.95
C ALA A 527 18.96 29.85 19.02
N ARG A 528 18.82 29.28 20.23
CA ARG A 528 18.88 27.82 20.42
C ARG A 528 17.81 27.11 19.61
N ALA A 529 18.19 25.99 19.00
CA ALA A 529 17.32 25.17 18.17
C ALA A 529 16.15 24.54 18.96
N LEU A 530 14.93 25.05 18.78
CA LEU A 530 13.71 24.51 19.42
C LEU A 530 13.41 23.03 19.08
N TYR A 531 13.86 22.55 17.92
CA TYR A 531 13.58 21.21 17.38
C TYR A 531 14.83 20.34 17.21
N ALA A 532 15.96 20.71 17.80
CA ALA A 532 17.13 19.83 17.90
C ALA A 532 17.26 19.33 19.34
N PRO A 533 17.74 18.10 19.58
CA PRO A 533 17.92 17.58 20.93
C PRO A 533 18.96 18.42 21.68
N SER A 534 18.61 18.90 22.87
CA SER A 534 19.52 19.67 23.71
C SER A 534 20.68 18.82 24.22
N GLU A 535 21.64 19.44 24.91
CA GLU A 535 22.71 18.68 25.58
C GLU A 535 22.17 17.69 26.61
N ALA A 536 21.08 18.01 27.31
CA ALA A 536 20.45 17.08 28.25
C ALA A 536 19.66 15.96 27.54
N ASP A 537 19.13 16.24 26.34
CA ASP A 537 18.46 15.24 25.51
C ASP A 537 19.47 14.28 24.92
N MET A 538 20.54 14.79 24.28
CA MET A 538 21.63 13.95 23.81
C MET A 538 22.41 13.29 24.94
N ALA A 539 22.52 13.91 26.11
CA ALA A 539 23.06 13.27 27.29
C ALA A 539 22.22 12.04 27.65
N SER A 540 20.89 12.11 27.82
CA SER A 540 20.12 10.88 28.05
C SER A 540 20.21 9.92 26.87
N LEU A 541 20.24 10.45 25.63
CA LEU A 541 20.32 9.61 24.44
C LEU A 541 21.61 8.79 24.36
N TRP A 542 22.59 9.11 25.22
CA TRP A 542 23.88 8.43 25.32
C TRP A 542 24.22 7.91 26.74
N SER A 543 23.66 8.47 27.81
CA SER A 543 24.13 8.28 29.19
C SER A 543 23.57 7.05 29.89
N THR A 544 22.68 6.30 29.25
CA THR A 544 22.28 4.96 29.69
C THR A 544 23.52 4.05 29.61
N PRO A 545 24.09 3.60 30.74
CA PRO A 545 25.24 2.69 30.70
C PRO A 545 24.80 1.32 30.21
N ARG A 546 25.74 0.50 29.74
CA ARG A 546 25.51 -0.94 29.58
C ARG A 546 25.54 -1.62 30.95
N GLU A 547 24.51 -1.41 31.76
CA GLU A 547 24.22 -2.26 32.92
C GLU A 547 23.07 -3.22 32.58
N THR A 548 23.31 -4.51 32.82
CA THR A 548 22.47 -5.62 32.37
C THR A 548 21.31 -5.89 33.33
N GLU A 549 20.56 -4.86 33.72
CA GLU A 549 19.24 -5.07 34.32
C GLU A 549 18.18 -5.20 33.23
N ALA A 550 17.45 -6.32 33.27
CA ALA A 550 16.40 -6.57 32.31
C ALA A 550 15.21 -5.64 32.57
N VAL A 551 15.02 -4.64 31.70
CA VAL A 551 13.71 -3.98 31.54
C VAL A 551 12.74 -5.04 31.04
N ASP A 552 12.05 -5.64 32.02
CA ASP A 552 11.24 -6.84 31.91
C ASP A 552 10.42 -6.83 30.61
N PRO A 553 10.56 -7.85 29.73
CA PRO A 553 9.76 -7.94 28.53
C PRO A 553 8.26 -7.93 28.85
N ALA A 554 7.82 -8.42 30.02
CA ALA A 554 6.41 -8.30 30.43
C ALA A 554 6.00 -6.84 30.67
N ARG A 555 6.86 -5.99 31.28
CA ARG A 555 6.55 -4.56 31.45
C ARG A 555 6.47 -3.79 30.12
N ARG A 556 7.27 -4.17 29.12
CA ARG A 556 7.13 -3.64 27.74
C ARG A 556 5.87 -4.17 27.03
N ARG A 557 5.54 -5.46 27.19
CA ARG A 557 4.30 -6.05 26.68
C ARG A 557 3.04 -5.45 27.34
N GLN A 558 3.12 -5.09 28.62
CA GLN A 558 2.07 -4.40 29.37
C GLN A 558 1.86 -2.95 28.90
N LEU A 559 2.94 -2.26 28.48
CA LEU A 559 2.81 -0.97 27.80
C LEU A 559 2.15 -1.10 26.41
N LEU A 560 2.54 -2.10 25.59
CA LEU A 560 1.81 -2.42 24.35
C LEU A 560 0.32 -2.74 24.63
N ALA A 561 0.04 -3.52 25.68
CA ALA A 561 -1.33 -3.83 26.09
C ALA A 561 -2.11 -2.53 26.36
N SER A 562 -1.56 -1.61 27.15
CA SER A 562 -2.21 -0.31 27.45
C SER A 562 -2.44 0.60 26.22
N ALA A 563 -1.66 0.41 25.15
CA ALA A 563 -1.80 1.17 23.90
C ALA A 563 -2.79 0.53 22.90
N ILE A 564 -2.86 -0.81 22.87
CA ILE A 564 -3.80 -1.58 22.02
C ILE A 564 -5.20 -1.64 22.65
N LEU A 565 -5.27 -1.64 23.99
CA LEU A 565 -6.49 -1.82 24.78
C LEU A 565 -6.83 -0.50 25.48
N ARG A 566 -7.89 0.16 25.03
CA ARG A 566 -8.46 1.29 25.77
C ARG A 566 -8.86 0.84 27.19
N PRO A 567 -8.70 1.69 28.21
CA PRO A 567 -9.11 1.35 29.57
C PRO A 567 -10.64 1.29 29.66
N GLN A 568 -11.20 0.08 29.60
CA GLN A 568 -12.37 -0.22 30.41
C GLN A 568 -11.87 -0.36 31.86
N ALA A 569 -12.16 0.63 32.69
CA ALA A 569 -11.71 0.67 34.08
C ALA A 569 -12.36 -0.50 34.87
N GLY A 570 -11.58 -1.53 35.17
CA GLY A 570 -12.05 -2.74 35.83
C GLY A 570 -11.20 -3.98 35.51
N ALA A 571 -11.68 -5.14 35.95
CA ALA A 571 -10.95 -6.42 35.88
C ALA A 571 -10.51 -6.85 34.47
N GLY A 572 -11.28 -6.49 33.43
CA GLY A 572 -10.96 -6.80 32.03
C GLY A 572 -9.63 -6.21 31.53
N SER A 573 -9.03 -5.26 32.24
CA SER A 573 -7.70 -4.73 31.92
C SER A 573 -6.57 -5.75 32.16
N ILE A 574 -6.69 -6.63 33.16
CA ILE A 574 -5.72 -7.68 33.46
C ILE A 574 -5.90 -8.84 32.47
N GLU A 575 -7.14 -9.29 32.29
CA GLU A 575 -7.52 -10.35 31.34
C GLU A 575 -7.06 -10.00 29.91
N ALA A 576 -7.25 -8.74 29.48
CA ALA A 576 -6.84 -8.33 28.14
C ALA A 576 -5.32 -8.19 27.99
N ALA A 577 -4.58 -7.85 29.06
CA ALA A 577 -3.11 -7.89 29.04
C ALA A 577 -2.57 -9.32 28.94
N GLN A 578 -3.17 -10.28 29.67
CA GLN A 578 -2.86 -11.71 29.56
C GLN A 578 -3.14 -12.24 28.16
N ASN A 579 -4.30 -11.90 27.56
CA ASN A 579 -4.62 -12.25 26.17
C ASN A 579 -3.60 -11.70 25.17
N LEU A 580 -2.96 -10.55 25.42
CA LEU A 580 -1.85 -10.07 24.59
C LEU A 580 -0.58 -10.90 24.81
N ASP A 581 -0.19 -11.18 26.06
CA ASP A 581 0.98 -12.01 26.35
C ASP A 581 0.89 -13.40 25.73
N ASP A 582 -0.26 -14.08 25.85
CA ASP A 582 -0.55 -15.35 25.17
C ASP A 582 -0.52 -15.20 23.64
N THR A 583 -1.01 -14.06 23.12
CA THR A 583 -0.95 -13.74 21.69
C THR A 583 0.48 -13.64 21.18
N LEU A 584 1.38 -12.99 21.93
CA LEU A 584 2.77 -12.83 21.54
C LEU A 584 3.55 -14.14 21.70
N GLY A 585 3.32 -14.88 22.79
CA GLY A 585 3.88 -16.21 22.99
C GLY A 585 3.48 -17.20 21.89
N TRP A 586 2.26 -17.12 21.37
CA TRP A 586 1.83 -17.92 20.22
C TRP A 586 2.48 -17.46 18.91
N LEU A 587 2.53 -16.14 18.63
CA LEU A 587 3.13 -15.60 17.39
C LEU A 587 4.64 -15.87 17.27
N ASP A 588 5.36 -15.91 18.40
CA ASP A 588 6.80 -16.19 18.44
C ASP A 588 7.13 -17.70 18.60
N SER A 589 6.12 -18.57 18.70
CA SER A 589 6.29 -20.04 18.71
C SER A 589 5.69 -20.77 17.50
N ASP A 590 4.71 -20.18 16.80
CA ASP A 590 4.16 -20.77 15.58
C ASP A 590 5.12 -20.65 14.37
N PRO A 591 5.51 -21.75 13.71
CA PRO A 591 6.47 -21.73 12.60
C PRO A 591 6.11 -20.80 11.44
N ALA A 592 4.85 -20.75 11.03
CA ALA A 592 4.43 -19.94 9.90
C ALA A 592 4.43 -18.45 10.25
N CYS A 593 4.01 -18.09 11.46
CA CYS A 593 4.07 -16.72 11.96
C CYS A 593 5.50 -16.23 12.17
N VAL A 594 6.37 -17.03 12.79
CA VAL A 594 7.81 -16.73 12.92
C VAL A 594 8.46 -16.55 11.55
N GLN A 595 8.19 -17.43 10.57
CA GLN A 595 8.75 -17.30 9.23
C GLN A 595 8.22 -16.06 8.50
N ALA A 596 6.93 -15.75 8.61
CA ALA A 596 6.35 -14.56 8.01
C ALA A 596 6.90 -13.27 8.65
N ARG A 597 7.13 -13.24 9.97
CA ARG A 597 7.75 -12.10 10.67
C ARG A 597 9.20 -11.91 10.23
N ALA A 598 9.99 -12.99 10.14
CA ALA A 598 11.37 -12.95 9.68
C ALA A 598 11.50 -12.47 8.22
N SER A 599 10.74 -13.08 7.29
CA SER A 599 10.72 -12.64 5.89
C SER A 599 10.19 -11.21 5.72
N TRP A 600 9.29 -10.75 6.60
CA TRP A 600 8.80 -9.37 6.56
C TRP A 600 9.85 -8.34 7.01
N ARG A 601 10.65 -8.64 8.04
CA ARG A 601 11.80 -7.81 8.44
C ARG A 601 12.78 -7.65 7.26
N GLU A 602 13.09 -8.76 6.56
CA GLU A 602 13.96 -8.74 5.36
C GLU A 602 13.32 -7.99 4.17
N TYR A 603 12.00 -8.13 3.97
CA TYR A 603 11.27 -7.43 2.90
C TYR A 603 11.25 -5.91 3.09
N VAL A 604 11.13 -5.42 4.33
CA VAL A 604 11.03 -3.97 4.65
C VAL A 604 12.39 -3.32 4.91
N SER A 605 13.43 -4.08 5.26
CA SER A 605 14.82 -3.58 5.25
C SER A 605 15.30 -3.22 3.84
N ASP A 606 16.38 -2.42 3.73
CA ASP A 606 17.06 -2.03 2.46
C ASP A 606 17.75 -3.23 1.77
N GLY A 607 16.98 -4.27 1.44
CA GLY A 607 17.40 -5.55 0.87
C GLY A 607 17.79 -5.47 -0.61
N ALA A 608 18.57 -4.47 -1.00
CA ALA A 608 19.09 -4.31 -2.36
C ALA A 608 20.18 -5.34 -2.72
N GLY A 609 20.68 -6.12 -1.75
CA GLY A 609 21.78 -7.07 -1.92
C GLY A 609 21.42 -8.56 -1.87
N SER A 610 20.19 -8.95 -1.50
CA SER A 610 19.81 -10.37 -1.41
C SER A 610 19.38 -10.93 -2.78
N SER A 611 19.96 -12.06 -3.17
CA SER A 611 19.57 -12.77 -4.39
C SER A 611 18.21 -13.46 -4.22
N LEU A 612 17.52 -13.73 -5.34
CA LEU A 612 16.25 -14.49 -5.30
C LEU A 612 16.40 -15.87 -4.66
N SER A 613 17.52 -16.56 -4.88
CA SER A 613 17.80 -17.85 -4.24
C SER A 613 17.96 -17.70 -2.72
N ALA A 614 18.70 -16.69 -2.23
CA ALA A 614 18.89 -16.48 -0.80
C ALA A 614 17.55 -16.26 -0.05
N LEU A 615 16.64 -15.49 -0.65
CA LEU A 615 15.30 -15.27 -0.10
C LEU A 615 14.49 -16.58 0.03
N GLY A 616 14.72 -17.55 -0.86
CA GLY A 616 14.10 -18.87 -0.83
C GLY A 616 14.64 -19.81 0.24
N GLU A 617 15.86 -19.59 0.74
CA GLU A 617 16.50 -20.49 1.71
C GLU A 617 15.89 -20.40 3.11
N THR A 618 15.60 -19.20 3.63
CA THR A 618 15.07 -19.04 5.01
C THR A 618 13.78 -19.84 5.24
N PRO A 619 12.76 -19.79 4.35
CA PRO A 619 11.56 -20.61 4.50
C PRO A 619 11.77 -22.11 4.25
N LEU A 620 12.81 -22.51 3.48
CA LEU A 620 13.21 -23.92 3.38
C LEU A 620 13.88 -24.40 4.67
N ALA A 621 14.76 -23.60 5.26
CA ALA A 621 15.44 -23.89 6.52
C ALA A 621 14.42 -24.03 7.69
N MET A 622 13.40 -23.18 7.74
CA MET A 622 12.24 -23.34 8.64
C MET A 622 11.60 -24.72 8.47
N ALA A 623 11.22 -25.10 7.25
CA ALA A 623 10.58 -26.40 6.99
C ALA A 623 11.49 -27.61 7.33
N ARG A 624 12.81 -27.49 7.14
CA ARG A 624 13.77 -28.53 7.59
C ARG A 624 13.85 -28.63 9.11
N ARG A 625 13.87 -27.49 9.82
CA ARG A 625 14.04 -27.43 11.29
C ARG A 625 12.82 -27.96 12.02
N GLU A 626 11.62 -27.60 11.55
CA GLU A 626 10.36 -27.98 12.20
C GLU A 626 9.80 -29.34 11.74
N PHE A 627 10.38 -29.97 10.72
CA PHE A 627 9.93 -31.29 10.26
C PHE A 627 9.91 -32.36 11.38
N PRO A 628 10.96 -32.54 12.23
CA PRO A 628 10.98 -33.60 13.23
C PRO A 628 9.98 -33.41 14.38
N THR A 629 9.54 -32.18 14.63
CA THR A 629 8.62 -31.80 15.71
C THR A 629 7.18 -31.72 15.20
N ALA A 630 6.95 -30.98 14.12
CA ALA A 630 5.62 -30.70 13.58
C ALA A 630 5.02 -31.85 12.78
N CYS A 631 5.83 -32.64 12.05
CA CYS A 631 5.34 -33.72 11.19
C CYS A 631 5.32 -35.08 11.91
N GLY A 632 4.47 -36.00 11.42
CA GLY A 632 4.43 -37.40 11.84
C GLY A 632 5.35 -38.30 11.01
N ARG A 633 5.21 -38.27 9.67
CA ARG A 633 6.06 -39.03 8.74
C ARG A 633 6.32 -38.32 7.42
N HIS A 634 5.50 -37.36 6.99
CA HIS A 634 5.61 -36.70 5.69
C HIS A 634 5.54 -35.17 5.79
N LEU A 635 6.20 -34.49 4.85
CA LEU A 635 6.02 -33.06 4.60
C LEU A 635 5.12 -32.91 3.37
N LEU A 636 4.11 -32.05 3.43
CA LEU A 636 3.16 -31.85 2.33
C LEU A 636 3.46 -30.53 1.60
N ALA A 637 3.66 -30.59 0.28
CA ALA A 637 3.67 -29.42 -0.58
C ALA A 637 2.28 -29.24 -1.20
N MET A 638 1.48 -28.33 -0.63
CA MET A 638 0.18 -27.93 -1.19
C MET A 638 0.40 -27.02 -2.39
N HIS A 639 0.20 -27.54 -3.61
CA HIS A 639 0.25 -26.74 -4.83
C HIS A 639 -1.11 -26.11 -5.11
N GLY A 640 -1.12 -24.80 -5.35
CA GLY A 640 -2.34 -24.05 -5.62
C GLY A 640 -2.12 -22.81 -6.48
N LYS A 641 -3.20 -22.07 -6.70
CA LYS A 641 -3.23 -20.86 -7.54
C LYS A 641 -4.22 -19.83 -7.03
N THR A 642 -3.96 -18.56 -7.26
CA THR A 642 -4.86 -17.45 -6.93
C THR A 642 -4.86 -16.38 -8.02
N SER A 643 -6.01 -15.73 -8.21
CA SER A 643 -6.20 -14.70 -9.24
C SER A 643 -5.64 -13.37 -8.76
N MET A 644 -4.63 -12.85 -9.46
CA MET A 644 -3.99 -11.57 -9.13
C MET A 644 -4.63 -10.41 -9.91
N LYS A 645 -5.94 -10.48 -10.15
CA LYS A 645 -6.71 -9.48 -10.88
C LYS A 645 -7.56 -8.64 -9.93
N GLY A 646 -7.36 -7.34 -9.93
CA GLY A 646 -8.09 -6.38 -9.10
C GLY A 646 -7.28 -5.10 -8.89
N GLU A 647 -7.87 -4.15 -8.18
CA GLU A 647 -7.18 -2.95 -7.71
C GLU A 647 -5.99 -3.33 -6.79
N GLY A 648 -4.85 -2.66 -6.94
CA GLY A 648 -3.64 -2.95 -6.14
C GLY A 648 -2.99 -4.33 -6.38
N LEU A 649 -3.33 -5.04 -7.46
CA LEU A 649 -2.76 -6.34 -7.83
C LEU A 649 -2.07 -6.28 -9.20
N PRO A 650 -1.00 -7.07 -9.45
CA PRO A 650 -0.14 -6.96 -10.64
C PRO A 650 -0.76 -7.51 -11.94
N GLY A 651 -1.98 -8.05 -11.89
CA GLY A 651 -2.57 -8.83 -12.97
C GLY A 651 -2.11 -10.30 -12.96
N GLY A 652 -2.70 -11.10 -13.84
CA GLY A 652 -2.29 -12.50 -14.05
C GLY A 652 -2.76 -13.48 -12.97
N THR A 653 -1.93 -14.49 -12.67
CA THR A 653 -2.21 -15.57 -11.70
C THR A 653 -0.96 -15.93 -10.93
N LEU A 654 -1.04 -15.97 -9.61
CA LEU A 654 0.03 -16.44 -8.74
C LEU A 654 -0.14 -17.95 -8.53
N LEU A 655 0.82 -18.73 -8.99
CA LEU A 655 0.97 -20.16 -8.71
C LEU A 655 1.90 -20.33 -7.50
N SER A 656 1.54 -21.23 -6.59
CA SER A 656 2.19 -21.36 -5.29
C SER A 656 2.48 -22.81 -4.92
N ALA A 657 3.38 -22.99 -3.96
CA ALA A 657 3.45 -24.17 -3.10
C ALA A 657 3.60 -23.72 -1.62
N MET A 658 2.70 -24.20 -0.77
CA MET A 658 2.75 -24.04 0.68
C MET A 658 3.19 -25.35 1.32
N LEU A 659 4.21 -25.29 2.18
CA LEU A 659 4.70 -26.43 2.95
C LEU A 659 3.91 -26.56 4.25
N MET A 660 3.38 -27.75 4.50
CA MET A 660 2.54 -28.08 5.65
C MET A 660 2.95 -29.42 6.26
N SER A 661 2.81 -29.54 7.57
CA SER A 661 2.86 -30.83 8.27
C SER A 661 1.71 -31.74 7.84
N ASP A 662 1.97 -33.04 7.76
CA ASP A 662 0.96 -34.08 7.58
C ASP A 662 -0.08 -34.15 8.72
N ARG A 663 0.18 -33.49 9.86
CA ARG A 663 -0.77 -33.27 10.96
C ARG A 663 -1.68 -32.05 10.78
N GLY A 664 -1.46 -31.21 9.76
CA GLY A 664 -2.34 -30.09 9.43
C GLY A 664 -1.94 -28.70 9.94
N ALA A 665 -0.65 -28.45 10.20
CA ALA A 665 -0.10 -27.12 10.46
C ALA A 665 0.65 -26.60 9.22
N ALA A 666 0.53 -25.31 8.89
CA ALA A 666 1.38 -24.69 7.88
C ALA A 666 2.76 -24.31 8.46
N LEU A 667 3.81 -24.34 7.63
CA LEU A 667 5.19 -24.07 8.04
C LEU A 667 5.85 -22.93 7.25
N ALA A 668 5.69 -22.93 5.92
CA ALA A 668 6.36 -22.00 5.02
C ALA A 668 5.71 -21.99 3.62
N ALA A 669 6.06 -21.02 2.77
CA ALA A 669 5.61 -20.97 1.36
C ALA A 669 6.73 -20.57 0.38
N PRO A 670 7.82 -21.37 0.24
CA PRO A 670 9.04 -20.98 -0.47
C PRO A 670 8.90 -20.82 -1.99
N ALA A 671 8.00 -21.57 -2.66
CA ALA A 671 7.96 -21.61 -4.13
C ALA A 671 6.76 -20.85 -4.71
N GLN A 672 7.01 -19.63 -5.17
CA GLN A 672 6.04 -18.75 -5.84
C GLN A 672 6.41 -18.49 -7.31
N GLN A 673 5.42 -18.51 -8.19
CA GLN A 673 5.51 -18.17 -9.62
C GLN A 673 4.36 -17.24 -10.02
N LEU A 674 4.66 -16.01 -10.41
CA LEU A 674 3.66 -15.06 -10.89
C LEU A 674 3.61 -15.10 -12.43
N VAL A 675 2.49 -15.59 -12.95
CA VAL A 675 2.23 -15.72 -14.40
C VAL A 675 1.52 -14.46 -14.88
N LEU A 676 2.22 -13.66 -15.69
CA LEU A 676 1.76 -12.41 -16.27
C LEU A 676 1.54 -12.56 -17.79
N PRO A 677 0.80 -11.63 -18.46
CA PRO A 677 0.57 -11.72 -19.90
C PRO A 677 1.85 -11.75 -20.76
N HIS A 678 2.93 -11.17 -20.24
CA HIS A 678 4.23 -10.96 -20.89
C HIS A 678 5.35 -11.84 -20.30
N GLY A 679 5.03 -12.96 -19.65
CA GLY A 679 6.00 -13.93 -19.13
C GLY A 679 5.77 -14.37 -17.69
N MET A 680 6.69 -15.16 -17.15
CA MET A 680 6.63 -15.70 -15.79
C MET A 680 7.78 -15.20 -14.93
N LEU A 681 7.44 -14.65 -13.76
CA LEU A 681 8.40 -14.40 -12.69
C LEU A 681 8.38 -15.58 -11.72
N SER A 682 9.55 -15.98 -11.22
CA SER A 682 9.69 -16.99 -10.16
C SER A 682 10.46 -16.40 -8.98
N SER A 683 10.16 -16.88 -7.79
CA SER A 683 10.91 -16.59 -6.56
C SER A 683 12.18 -17.46 -6.41
N PHE A 684 12.24 -18.58 -7.14
CA PHE A 684 13.29 -19.60 -6.99
C PHE A 684 14.06 -19.89 -8.29
N ALA A 685 13.71 -19.21 -9.38
CA ALA A 685 14.35 -19.39 -10.70
C ALA A 685 14.38 -18.04 -11.45
N PRO A 686 15.27 -17.88 -12.46
CA PRO A 686 15.25 -16.71 -13.34
C PRO A 686 13.88 -16.52 -14.04
N ALA A 687 13.59 -15.27 -14.41
CA ALA A 687 12.36 -14.95 -15.14
C ALA A 687 12.36 -15.59 -16.54
N ALA A 688 11.20 -16.12 -16.95
CA ALA A 688 11.01 -16.74 -18.27
C ALA A 688 10.17 -15.83 -19.17
N ALA A 689 10.66 -15.53 -20.37
CA ALA A 689 10.02 -14.59 -21.30
C ALA A 689 8.79 -15.16 -22.04
N ALA A 690 8.60 -16.48 -22.04
CA ALA A 690 7.44 -17.13 -22.65
C ALA A 690 6.24 -17.17 -21.69
N GLN A 691 5.02 -17.24 -22.25
CA GLN A 691 3.86 -17.66 -21.46
C GLN A 691 4.05 -19.12 -21.04
N PRO A 692 4.06 -19.44 -19.73
CA PRO A 692 4.29 -20.79 -19.28
C PRO A 692 3.02 -21.64 -19.44
N ASP A 693 3.19 -22.89 -19.86
CA ASP A 693 2.20 -23.91 -19.53
C ASP A 693 2.17 -24.08 -18.00
N THR A 694 0.98 -24.06 -17.42
CA THR A 694 0.76 -24.33 -15.99
C THR A 694 1.23 -25.71 -15.55
N ALA A 695 1.28 -26.71 -16.45
CA ALA A 695 1.85 -28.02 -16.17
C ALA A 695 3.38 -27.94 -16.05
N LEU A 696 4.08 -27.35 -17.04
CA LEU A 696 5.53 -27.13 -16.97
C LEU A 696 5.94 -26.25 -15.78
N ALA A 697 5.14 -25.24 -15.44
CA ALA A 697 5.36 -24.41 -14.25
C ALA A 697 5.23 -25.23 -12.95
N LEU A 698 4.28 -26.17 -12.88
CA LEU A 698 4.13 -27.10 -11.77
C LEU A 698 5.31 -28.08 -11.68
N GLU A 699 5.71 -28.71 -12.79
CA GLU A 699 6.88 -29.59 -12.83
C GLU A 699 8.15 -28.87 -12.34
N ALA A 700 8.36 -27.62 -12.76
CA ALA A 700 9.48 -26.81 -12.28
C ALA A 700 9.43 -26.55 -10.76
N ARG A 701 8.24 -26.36 -10.16
CA ARG A 701 8.10 -26.27 -8.69
C ARG A 701 8.36 -27.61 -8.00
N VAL A 702 7.83 -28.71 -8.55
CA VAL A 702 8.01 -30.05 -7.98
C VAL A 702 9.49 -30.44 -7.98
N ARG A 703 10.16 -30.29 -9.13
CA ARG A 703 11.59 -30.57 -9.29
C ARG A 703 12.45 -29.76 -8.32
N TRP A 704 12.28 -28.43 -8.29
CA TRP A 704 13.05 -27.57 -7.39
C TRP A 704 12.81 -27.90 -5.90
N LEU A 705 11.55 -28.12 -5.49
CA LEU A 705 11.26 -28.52 -4.12
C LEU A 705 11.85 -29.90 -3.77
N GLY A 706 11.85 -30.85 -4.72
CA GLY A 706 12.47 -32.16 -4.57
C GLY A 706 13.99 -32.09 -4.45
N GLU A 707 14.66 -31.30 -5.29
CA GLU A 707 16.10 -31.02 -5.21
C GLU A 707 16.47 -30.39 -3.87
N GLN A 708 15.72 -29.35 -3.44
CA GLN A 708 16.00 -28.65 -2.20
C GLN A 708 15.73 -29.51 -0.97
N LEU A 709 14.58 -30.18 -0.91
CA LEU A 709 14.13 -30.94 0.26
C LEU A 709 14.41 -32.44 0.15
N ALA A 710 15.38 -32.86 -0.67
CA ALA A 710 15.72 -34.26 -0.99
C ALA A 710 15.97 -35.21 0.21
N ARG A 711 16.18 -34.67 1.42
CA ARG A 711 16.33 -35.44 2.67
C ARG A 711 15.03 -35.61 3.47
N LEU A 712 13.93 -35.01 3.02
CA LEU A 712 12.61 -35.08 3.65
C LEU A 712 11.65 -35.91 2.79
N PRO A 713 10.77 -36.72 3.40
CA PRO A 713 9.70 -37.44 2.70
C PRO A 713 8.60 -36.47 2.26
N LEU A 714 8.85 -35.77 1.15
CA LEU A 714 7.98 -34.75 0.57
C LEU A 714 6.89 -35.39 -0.32
N VAL A 715 5.63 -35.00 -0.09
CA VAL A 715 4.48 -35.39 -0.91
C VAL A 715 3.85 -34.15 -1.52
N HIS A 716 3.72 -34.14 -2.84
CA HIS A 716 3.10 -33.05 -3.59
C HIS A 716 1.58 -33.25 -3.68
N MET A 717 0.83 -32.36 -3.03
CA MET A 717 -0.63 -32.34 -3.04
C MET A 717 -1.10 -31.45 -4.20
N LEU A 718 -1.70 -32.07 -5.22
CA LEU A 718 -2.02 -31.44 -6.51
C LEU A 718 -3.53 -31.30 -6.72
N GLU A 719 -3.95 -30.23 -7.39
CA GLU A 719 -5.27 -30.21 -8.04
C GLU A 719 -5.30 -31.21 -9.22
N ALA A 720 -6.48 -31.43 -9.82
CA ALA A 720 -6.67 -32.39 -10.90
C ALA A 720 -5.67 -32.20 -12.07
N GLY A 721 -5.09 -33.31 -12.52
CA GLY A 721 -4.07 -33.36 -13.57
C GLY A 721 -4.44 -34.27 -14.74
N THR A 722 -3.47 -34.54 -15.61
CA THR A 722 -3.57 -35.46 -16.74
C THR A 722 -2.64 -36.67 -16.52
N SER A 723 -2.90 -37.79 -17.22
CA SER A 723 -2.03 -38.97 -17.13
C SER A 723 -0.57 -38.65 -17.50
N ALA A 724 -0.35 -37.82 -18.53
CA ALA A 724 0.99 -37.40 -18.94
C ALA A 724 1.72 -36.59 -17.85
N LEU A 725 1.02 -35.68 -17.16
CA LEU A 725 1.58 -34.95 -16.02
C LEU A 725 1.93 -35.91 -14.86
N TRP A 726 1.03 -36.82 -14.52
CA TRP A 726 1.27 -37.80 -13.45
C TRP A 726 2.43 -38.76 -13.76
N GLN A 727 2.56 -39.19 -15.02
CA GLN A 727 3.70 -39.96 -15.52
C GLN A 727 5.00 -39.14 -15.45
N SER A 728 4.99 -37.88 -15.91
CA SER A 728 6.14 -36.97 -15.84
C SER A 728 6.62 -36.73 -14.40
N LEU A 729 5.71 -36.45 -13.46
CA LEU A 729 6.05 -36.26 -12.05
C LEU A 729 6.55 -37.54 -11.39
N SER A 730 5.99 -38.70 -11.75
CA SER A 730 6.48 -40.00 -11.27
C SER A 730 7.86 -40.36 -11.83
N GLY A 731 8.13 -40.02 -13.10
CA GLY A 731 9.45 -40.17 -13.74
C GLY A 731 10.53 -39.25 -13.15
N GLN A 732 10.12 -38.16 -12.50
CA GLN A 732 10.98 -37.29 -11.69
C GLN A 732 11.19 -37.82 -10.25
N GLY A 733 10.65 -39.00 -9.92
CA GLY A 733 10.74 -39.59 -8.58
C GLY A 733 9.85 -38.93 -7.52
N ALA A 734 9.00 -37.97 -7.90
CA ALA A 734 8.17 -37.23 -6.96
C ALA A 734 7.02 -38.11 -6.42
N SER A 735 6.83 -38.12 -5.10
CA SER A 735 5.61 -38.67 -4.48
C SER A 735 4.49 -37.63 -4.55
N TRP A 736 3.31 -38.01 -5.02
CA TRP A 736 2.21 -37.07 -5.20
C TRP A 736 0.83 -37.66 -4.89
N VAL A 737 -0.11 -36.81 -4.49
CA VAL A 737 -1.54 -37.10 -4.42
C VAL A 737 -2.27 -36.02 -5.22
N ALA A 738 -2.96 -36.42 -6.29
CA ALA A 738 -3.75 -35.53 -7.12
C ALA A 738 -5.23 -35.72 -6.83
N ARG A 739 -5.90 -34.64 -6.45
CA ARG A 739 -7.34 -34.68 -6.17
C ARG A 739 -8.14 -34.65 -7.47
N SER A 740 -8.94 -35.68 -7.69
CA SER A 740 -9.70 -35.90 -8.92
C SER A 740 -11.21 -35.62 -8.72
N PRO A 741 -11.91 -35.12 -9.76
CA PRO A 741 -13.35 -34.94 -9.70
C PRO A 741 -14.07 -36.30 -9.80
N GLY A 742 -15.16 -36.48 -9.04
CA GLY A 742 -15.91 -37.74 -9.02
C GLY A 742 -16.47 -38.20 -10.37
N GLY A 743 -16.64 -37.29 -11.34
CA GLY A 743 -17.02 -37.62 -12.72
C GLY A 743 -15.88 -38.13 -13.62
N MET A 744 -14.63 -38.18 -13.12
CA MET A 744 -13.49 -38.67 -13.88
C MET A 744 -13.68 -40.13 -14.31
N ARG A 745 -13.46 -40.41 -15.59
CA ARG A 745 -13.49 -41.76 -16.16
C ARG A 745 -12.25 -42.55 -15.75
N VAL A 746 -12.47 -43.80 -15.35
CA VAL A 746 -11.46 -44.75 -14.89
C VAL A 746 -11.87 -46.16 -15.32
N ILE A 747 -10.99 -47.14 -15.15
CA ILE A 747 -11.29 -48.56 -15.29
C ILE A 747 -11.20 -49.17 -13.88
N GLN A 748 -12.19 -49.99 -13.50
CA GLN A 748 -12.14 -50.82 -12.29
C GLN A 748 -12.53 -52.23 -12.73
N ASP A 749 -11.74 -53.25 -12.37
CA ASP A 749 -11.99 -54.66 -12.68
C ASP A 749 -12.32 -54.88 -14.18
N GLU A 750 -11.44 -54.34 -15.04
CA GLU A 750 -11.55 -54.29 -16.52
C GLU A 750 -12.81 -53.55 -17.07
N CYS A 751 -13.64 -52.96 -16.20
CA CYS A 751 -14.87 -52.27 -16.56
C CYS A 751 -14.72 -50.73 -16.59
N PRO A 752 -14.99 -50.06 -17.74
CA PRO A 752 -15.00 -48.61 -17.82
C PRO A 752 -16.10 -47.97 -16.97
N THR A 753 -15.70 -47.12 -16.02
CA THR A 753 -16.56 -46.54 -14.98
C THR A 753 -16.15 -45.10 -14.64
N ASN A 754 -16.60 -44.56 -13.50
CA ASN A 754 -16.16 -43.26 -12.97
C ASN A 754 -15.97 -43.30 -11.45
N LEU A 755 -15.20 -42.35 -10.92
CA LEU A 755 -14.84 -42.31 -9.49
C LEU A 755 -16.05 -42.26 -8.54
N ASN A 756 -17.16 -41.62 -8.91
CA ASN A 756 -18.40 -41.62 -8.12
C ASN A 756 -19.07 -43.00 -8.03
N ALA A 757 -18.88 -43.87 -9.03
CA ALA A 757 -19.36 -45.25 -9.01
C ALA A 757 -18.42 -46.16 -8.19
N VAL A 758 -17.10 -46.07 -8.41
CA VAL A 758 -16.09 -46.76 -7.58
C VAL A 758 -16.26 -46.38 -6.10
N GLY A 759 -16.48 -45.09 -5.83
CA GLY A 759 -16.75 -44.54 -4.51
C GLY A 759 -18.05 -45.02 -3.84
N LYS A 760 -18.89 -45.79 -4.54
CA LYS A 760 -20.09 -46.45 -3.99
C LYS A 760 -19.92 -47.96 -3.82
N SER A 761 -19.06 -48.62 -4.59
CA SER A 761 -18.80 -50.07 -4.49
C SER A 761 -17.80 -50.44 -3.39
N VAL A 762 -16.84 -49.56 -3.07
CA VAL A 762 -15.80 -49.83 -2.07
C VAL A 762 -16.30 -49.73 -0.62
N GLY A 763 -15.78 -50.59 0.26
CA GLY A 763 -16.03 -50.57 1.71
C GLY A 763 -15.15 -49.55 2.43
N TYR A 764 -15.72 -48.84 3.42
CA TYR A 764 -15.05 -47.74 4.14
C TYR A 764 -14.76 -48.09 5.59
N LEU A 765 -13.66 -47.55 6.13
CA LEU A 765 -13.28 -47.62 7.54
C LEU A 765 -13.23 -46.19 8.15
N PRO A 766 -13.59 -46.01 9.43
CA PRO A 766 -13.48 -44.72 10.11
C PRO A 766 -12.01 -44.32 10.32
N VAL A 767 -11.73 -43.01 10.33
CA VAL A 767 -10.39 -42.43 10.41
C VAL A 767 -10.33 -41.33 11.47
N GLY A 768 -9.50 -41.54 12.49
CA GLY A 768 -9.31 -40.57 13.58
C GLY A 768 -10.57 -40.39 14.45
N GLN A 769 -10.69 -39.22 15.05
CA GLN A 769 -11.86 -38.79 15.81
C GLN A 769 -12.63 -37.68 15.04
N PRO A 770 -13.96 -37.60 15.14
CA PRO A 770 -14.72 -36.54 14.48
C PRO A 770 -14.25 -35.14 14.92
N GLY A 771 -13.95 -34.27 13.97
CA GLY A 771 -13.46 -32.91 14.24
C GLY A 771 -12.00 -32.77 14.67
N ASP A 772 -11.19 -33.85 14.65
CA ASP A 772 -9.80 -33.85 15.15
C ASP A 772 -8.79 -33.03 14.32
N MET A 773 -9.20 -32.49 13.17
CA MET A 773 -8.34 -31.70 12.28
C MET A 773 -9.14 -30.63 11.50
N PRO A 774 -8.46 -29.62 10.89
CA PRO A 774 -9.09 -28.70 9.95
C PRO A 774 -9.89 -29.43 8.85
N GLY A 775 -11.02 -28.86 8.43
CA GLY A 775 -11.94 -29.48 7.47
C GLY A 775 -12.88 -30.56 8.02
N LEU A 776 -12.71 -31.01 9.27
CA LEU A 776 -13.65 -31.91 9.95
C LEU A 776 -14.62 -31.18 10.91
N ARG A 777 -14.72 -29.85 10.83
CA ARG A 777 -15.61 -29.02 11.67
C ARG A 777 -16.93 -28.72 10.96
N ALA A 778 -17.96 -28.38 11.74
CA ALA A 778 -19.32 -28.17 11.25
C ALA A 778 -19.43 -27.11 10.13
N VAL A 779 -20.31 -27.36 9.16
CA VAL A 779 -20.65 -26.38 8.12
C VAL A 779 -21.47 -25.22 8.73
N PRO A 780 -21.14 -23.95 8.46
CA PRO A 780 -21.91 -22.82 8.98
C PRO A 780 -23.36 -22.80 8.46
N GLY A 781 -24.34 -23.14 9.32
CA GLY A 781 -25.77 -23.03 9.04
C GLY A 781 -26.65 -24.08 9.71
N THR A 782 -26.11 -25.25 10.05
CA THR A 782 -26.80 -26.31 10.80
C THR A 782 -26.41 -26.28 12.29
N ARG A 783 -26.98 -27.18 13.11
CA ARG A 783 -26.47 -27.42 14.47
C ARG A 783 -25.01 -27.87 14.37
N PRO A 784 -24.07 -27.31 15.17
CA PRO A 784 -22.65 -27.56 14.98
C PRO A 784 -22.24 -28.97 15.45
N ALA A 785 -22.34 -29.94 14.55
CA ALA A 785 -21.83 -31.30 14.72
C ALA A 785 -20.45 -31.44 14.03
N PRO A 786 -19.47 -32.14 14.64
CA PRO A 786 -18.23 -32.47 13.95
C PRO A 786 -18.49 -33.43 12.78
N LEU A 787 -17.58 -33.45 11.80
CA LEU A 787 -17.61 -34.42 10.71
C LEU A 787 -16.69 -35.60 11.06
N ALA A 788 -17.20 -36.81 10.89
CA ALA A 788 -16.39 -38.02 10.91
C ALA A 788 -15.75 -38.25 9.53
N LEU A 789 -14.46 -38.58 9.49
CA LEU A 789 -13.76 -38.98 8.27
C LEU A 789 -13.80 -40.49 8.12
N TRP A 790 -14.19 -40.98 6.94
CA TRP A 790 -14.20 -42.40 6.59
C TRP A 790 -13.40 -42.59 5.28
N ALA A 791 -12.51 -43.57 5.23
CA ALA A 791 -11.61 -43.79 4.10
C ALA A 791 -11.74 -45.20 3.49
N SER A 792 -11.42 -45.29 2.20
CA SER A 792 -11.24 -46.54 1.47
C SER A 792 -10.08 -46.40 0.48
N GLY A 793 -9.38 -47.49 0.18
CA GLY A 793 -8.33 -47.56 -0.84
C GLY A 793 -8.57 -48.70 -1.81
N THR A 794 -8.37 -48.46 -3.10
CA THR A 794 -8.43 -49.47 -4.19
C THR A 794 -7.42 -49.11 -5.26
N GLU A 795 -7.12 -50.03 -6.17
CA GLU A 795 -6.47 -49.70 -7.44
C GLU A 795 -7.52 -49.41 -8.52
N ILE A 796 -7.12 -48.66 -9.55
CA ILE A 796 -7.88 -48.38 -10.76
C ILE A 796 -6.93 -48.30 -11.97
N GLY A 797 -7.45 -48.51 -13.17
CA GLY A 797 -6.79 -48.16 -14.43
C GLY A 797 -7.18 -46.77 -14.94
N LEU A 798 -6.27 -46.10 -15.66
CA LEU A 798 -6.58 -44.92 -16.45
C LEU A 798 -6.79 -45.28 -17.94
N PRO A 799 -7.87 -44.79 -18.58
CA PRO A 799 -8.11 -45.05 -20.00
C PRO A 799 -7.11 -44.29 -20.89
N GLY A 800 -6.32 -45.03 -21.69
CA GLY A 800 -5.30 -44.48 -22.60
C GLY A 800 -5.08 -45.34 -23.84
N ARG A 801 -4.26 -44.86 -24.78
CA ARG A 801 -3.77 -45.63 -25.95
C ARG A 801 -2.31 -46.04 -25.69
N GLY A 802 -2.05 -47.32 -25.47
CA GLY A 802 -0.70 -47.86 -25.30
C GLY A 802 -0.65 -48.89 -24.17
N GLU A 803 -0.65 -48.40 -22.93
CA GLU A 803 -0.63 -49.22 -21.71
C GLU A 803 -1.66 -48.69 -20.69
N GLU A 804 -2.26 -49.58 -19.90
CA GLU A 804 -3.13 -49.16 -18.79
C GLU A 804 -2.26 -48.67 -17.62
N THR A 805 -2.21 -47.36 -17.41
CA THR A 805 -1.56 -46.80 -16.22
C THR A 805 -2.44 -47.08 -15.00
N ARG A 806 -2.08 -48.11 -14.22
CA ARG A 806 -2.71 -48.40 -12.94
C ARG A 806 -2.24 -47.42 -11.87
N LEU A 807 -3.18 -46.91 -11.07
CA LEU A 807 -2.95 -45.98 -9.98
C LEU A 807 -3.76 -46.38 -8.75
N ARG A 808 -3.27 -45.99 -7.58
CA ARG A 808 -4.01 -46.14 -6.33
C ARG A 808 -5.00 -44.99 -6.17
N LEU A 809 -6.26 -45.34 -5.98
CA LEU A 809 -7.35 -44.45 -5.62
C LEU A 809 -7.60 -44.52 -4.10
N VAL A 810 -7.69 -43.35 -3.46
CA VAL A 810 -8.21 -43.20 -2.11
C VAL A 810 -9.52 -42.41 -2.16
N CYS A 811 -10.58 -43.01 -1.63
CA CYS A 811 -11.89 -42.40 -1.47
C CYS A 811 -12.04 -41.95 -0.01
N ALA A 812 -12.38 -40.69 0.21
CA ALA A 812 -12.66 -40.14 1.54
C ALA A 812 -14.10 -39.64 1.60
N ARG A 813 -14.88 -40.06 2.60
CA ARG A 813 -16.22 -39.55 2.90
C ARG A 813 -16.17 -38.72 4.19
N LEU A 814 -16.83 -37.58 4.15
CA LEU A 814 -17.17 -36.76 5.30
C LEU A 814 -18.60 -37.10 5.70
N ILE A 815 -18.81 -37.49 6.96
CA ILE A 815 -20.11 -37.88 7.49
C ILE A 815 -20.49 -36.94 8.63
N ASP A 816 -21.68 -36.35 8.57
CA ASP A 816 -22.22 -35.52 9.66
C ASP A 816 -22.56 -36.42 10.86
N THR A 817 -22.02 -36.16 12.05
CA THR A 817 -22.23 -37.04 13.21
C THR A 817 -23.61 -36.89 13.87
N ALA A 818 -24.41 -35.89 13.49
CA ALA A 818 -25.76 -35.69 14.01
C ALA A 818 -26.85 -36.27 13.08
N SER A 819 -26.67 -36.26 11.75
CA SER A 819 -27.60 -36.91 10.81
C SER A 819 -27.16 -38.31 10.36
N GLY A 820 -25.86 -38.62 10.40
CA GLY A 820 -25.27 -39.83 9.81
C GLY A 820 -25.15 -39.79 8.29
N GLU A 821 -25.49 -38.66 7.65
CA GLU A 821 -25.47 -38.51 6.19
C GLU A 821 -24.06 -38.13 5.68
N VAL A 822 -23.79 -38.47 4.41
CA VAL A 822 -22.53 -38.12 3.75
C VAL A 822 -22.55 -36.64 3.34
N ALA A 823 -22.02 -35.78 4.20
CA ALA A 823 -21.86 -34.34 3.98
C ALA A 823 -20.93 -34.01 2.79
N GLY A 824 -20.02 -34.92 2.42
CA GLY A 824 -19.15 -34.74 1.25
C GLY A 824 -18.32 -35.98 0.90
N GLN A 825 -17.80 -36.03 -0.32
CA GLN A 825 -16.92 -37.12 -0.78
C GLN A 825 -15.78 -36.57 -1.64
N LEU A 826 -14.56 -36.98 -1.34
CA LEU A 826 -13.31 -36.59 -1.99
C LEU A 826 -12.62 -37.82 -2.60
N PHE A 827 -11.88 -37.61 -3.68
CA PHE A 827 -11.13 -38.65 -4.38
C PHE A 827 -9.69 -38.19 -4.63
N GLY A 828 -8.71 -39.01 -4.25
CA GLY A 828 -7.30 -38.78 -4.54
C GLY A 828 -6.72 -39.93 -5.34
N LEU A 829 -6.02 -39.61 -6.43
CA LEU A 829 -5.14 -40.56 -7.13
C LEU A 829 -3.71 -40.35 -6.64
N THR A 830 -2.93 -41.42 -6.55
CA THR A 830 -1.55 -41.33 -6.04
C THR A 830 -0.66 -42.44 -6.61
N ASN A 831 0.64 -42.15 -6.67
CA ASN A 831 1.70 -43.13 -6.88
C ASN A 831 2.28 -43.70 -5.57
N LEU A 832 1.81 -43.25 -4.40
CA LEU A 832 2.24 -43.75 -3.10
C LEU A 832 1.65 -45.14 -2.81
N ALA A 833 2.52 -46.10 -2.51
CA ALA A 833 2.14 -47.42 -2.01
C ALA A 833 1.50 -47.34 -0.61
N ALA A 834 0.68 -48.34 -0.26
CA ALA A 834 0.01 -48.40 1.05
C ALA A 834 0.99 -48.45 2.25
N SER A 835 2.21 -48.94 2.05
CA SER A 835 3.31 -48.96 3.04
C SER A 835 4.01 -47.61 3.23
N GLN A 836 3.86 -46.69 2.27
CA GLN A 836 4.33 -45.30 2.38
C GLN A 836 3.28 -44.47 3.12
N ALA A 837 2.05 -44.44 2.61
CA ALA A 837 0.90 -43.80 3.24
C ALA A 837 -0.37 -44.66 3.05
N ASP A 838 -1.04 -45.01 4.14
CA ASP A 838 -2.26 -45.83 4.09
C ASP A 838 -3.49 -45.02 3.61
N ALA A 839 -4.65 -45.65 3.48
CA ALA A 839 -5.85 -44.97 2.99
C ALA A 839 -6.33 -43.89 3.98
N ALA A 840 -6.15 -44.10 5.28
CA ALA A 840 -6.51 -43.13 6.32
C ALA A 840 -5.64 -41.86 6.24
N THR A 841 -4.33 -42.03 6.10
CA THR A 841 -3.35 -40.94 5.95
C THR A 841 -3.66 -40.08 4.74
N VAL A 842 -3.82 -40.70 3.56
CA VAL A 842 -4.12 -39.97 2.31
C VAL A 842 -5.51 -39.30 2.37
N ALA A 843 -6.51 -39.92 3.01
CA ALA A 843 -7.81 -39.30 3.22
C ALA A 843 -7.75 -38.02 4.06
N ARG A 844 -6.95 -38.00 5.14
CA ARG A 844 -6.70 -36.78 5.93
C ARG A 844 -6.05 -35.69 5.08
N TRP A 845 -5.07 -36.05 4.24
CA TRP A 845 -4.41 -35.09 3.35
C TRP A 845 -5.37 -34.48 2.30
N LEU A 846 -6.32 -35.26 1.78
CA LEU A 846 -7.35 -34.76 0.84
C LEU A 846 -8.30 -33.75 1.49
N VAL A 847 -8.64 -33.93 2.78
CA VAL A 847 -9.42 -32.95 3.56
C VAL A 847 -8.62 -31.68 3.78
N LEU A 848 -7.38 -31.83 4.28
CA LEU A 848 -6.47 -30.69 4.52
C LEU A 848 -6.21 -29.86 3.26
N GLN A 849 -6.17 -30.50 2.08
CA GLN A 849 -6.00 -29.83 0.79
C GLN A 849 -7.18 -28.91 0.41
N GLU A 850 -8.42 -29.20 0.83
CA GLU A 850 -9.53 -28.25 0.62
C GLU A 850 -9.32 -27.01 1.48
N GLU A 851 -9.04 -27.19 2.77
CA GLU A 851 -8.81 -26.09 3.72
C GLU A 851 -7.63 -25.22 3.28
N ALA A 852 -6.54 -25.84 2.79
CA ALA A 852 -5.35 -25.16 2.28
C ALA A 852 -5.66 -24.17 1.13
N ARG A 853 -6.79 -24.33 0.42
CA ARG A 853 -7.23 -23.36 -0.61
C ARG A 853 -7.56 -21.98 -0.03
N ALA A 854 -7.84 -21.87 1.27
CA ALA A 854 -7.93 -20.57 1.94
C ALA A 854 -6.56 -19.84 1.95
N GLY A 855 -5.45 -20.58 2.07
CA GLY A 855 -4.08 -20.06 2.05
C GLY A 855 -3.78 -19.22 0.81
N PHE A 856 -4.07 -19.75 -0.38
CA PHE A 856 -3.86 -19.02 -1.64
C PHE A 856 -4.78 -17.79 -1.78
N ARG A 857 -5.95 -17.78 -1.13
CA ARG A 857 -6.81 -16.58 -1.08
C ARG A 857 -6.22 -15.50 -0.16
N TYR A 858 -5.60 -15.88 0.96
CA TYR A 858 -4.89 -14.95 1.82
C TYR A 858 -3.70 -14.27 1.11
N MET A 859 -3.00 -14.96 0.20
CA MET A 859 -1.87 -14.37 -0.55
C MET A 859 -2.26 -13.13 -1.36
N ALA A 860 -3.44 -13.13 -2.00
CA ALA A 860 -3.92 -11.96 -2.76
C ALA A 860 -4.29 -10.79 -1.82
N ASN A 861 -4.90 -11.08 -0.67
CA ASN A 861 -5.20 -10.07 0.36
C ASN A 861 -3.91 -9.52 0.99
N ALA A 862 -2.89 -10.37 1.19
CA ALA A 862 -1.59 -10.00 1.70
C ALA A 862 -0.81 -9.11 0.72
N TRP A 863 -0.88 -9.38 -0.59
CA TRP A 863 -0.28 -8.52 -1.61
C TRP A 863 -0.80 -7.08 -1.51
N GLN A 864 -2.12 -6.89 -1.39
CA GLN A 864 -2.74 -5.56 -1.22
C GLN A 864 -2.34 -4.85 0.09
N ALA A 865 -1.80 -5.58 1.07
CA ALA A 865 -1.42 -5.08 2.38
C ALA A 865 0.09 -4.80 2.53
N LEU A 866 0.93 -5.28 1.59
CA LEU A 866 2.37 -5.06 1.61
C LEU A 866 2.72 -3.66 1.09
N PRO A 867 3.71 -2.97 1.70
CA PRO A 867 4.23 -1.73 1.15
C PRO A 867 4.94 -2.00 -0.19
N ALA A 868 4.95 -0.98 -1.06
CA ALA A 868 5.83 -0.97 -2.22
C ALA A 868 7.29 -0.85 -1.75
N VAL A 869 8.19 -1.60 -2.41
CA VAL A 869 9.63 -1.63 -2.09
C VAL A 869 10.40 -1.64 -3.41
N ASP A 870 11.23 -0.62 -3.63
CA ASP A 870 12.05 -0.50 -4.83
C ASP A 870 13.28 -1.43 -4.77
N GLY A 871 13.74 -1.90 -5.93
CA GLY A 871 14.98 -2.67 -6.04
C GLY A 871 14.95 -3.73 -7.14
N ALA A 872 15.99 -4.56 -7.15
CA ALA A 872 16.05 -5.73 -8.03
C ALA A 872 14.97 -6.76 -7.64
N HIS A 873 14.31 -7.32 -8.66
CA HIS A 873 13.33 -8.40 -8.50
C HIS A 873 12.11 -8.11 -7.59
N THR A 874 11.73 -6.85 -7.33
CA THR A 874 10.61 -6.44 -6.45
C THR A 874 9.38 -7.35 -6.52
N LEU A 875 8.82 -7.59 -7.72
CA LEU A 875 7.61 -8.40 -7.89
C LEU A 875 7.77 -9.85 -7.42
N ALA A 876 8.97 -10.42 -7.52
CA ALA A 876 9.28 -11.77 -7.03
C ALA A 876 9.55 -11.80 -5.51
N ARG A 877 10.19 -10.75 -4.95
CA ARG A 877 10.27 -10.54 -3.48
C ARG A 877 8.86 -10.42 -2.88
N GLN A 878 8.00 -9.60 -3.48
CA GLN A 878 6.61 -9.38 -3.07
C GLN A 878 5.75 -10.65 -3.24
N SER A 879 5.96 -11.43 -4.31
CA SER A 879 5.33 -12.75 -4.46
C SER A 879 5.66 -13.69 -3.31
N LEU A 880 6.95 -13.82 -2.97
CA LEU A 880 7.41 -14.67 -1.87
C LEU A 880 6.83 -14.21 -0.52
N MET A 881 6.86 -12.90 -0.26
CA MET A 881 6.34 -12.31 0.97
C MET A 881 4.82 -12.52 1.12
N ALA A 882 4.06 -12.30 0.05
CA ALA A 882 2.63 -12.62 0.00
C ALA A 882 2.36 -14.12 0.25
N GLY A 883 3.26 -14.99 -0.23
CA GLY A 883 3.28 -16.43 0.08
C GLY A 883 3.39 -16.72 1.57
N GLN A 884 4.42 -16.18 2.25
CA GLN A 884 4.62 -16.44 3.69
C GLN A 884 3.45 -15.92 4.54
N LEU A 885 2.96 -14.70 4.24
CA LEU A 885 1.75 -14.17 4.89
C LEU A 885 0.52 -15.03 4.61
N GLY A 886 0.41 -15.64 3.43
CA GLY A 886 -0.65 -16.59 3.11
C GLY A 886 -0.61 -17.85 3.98
N ALA A 887 0.58 -18.36 4.31
CA ALA A 887 0.76 -19.49 5.23
C ALA A 887 0.42 -19.09 6.68
N ALA A 888 0.98 -17.98 7.18
CA ALA A 888 0.68 -17.49 8.53
C ALA A 888 -0.81 -17.16 8.73
N CYS A 889 -1.45 -16.51 7.75
CA CYS A 889 -2.89 -16.23 7.80
C CYS A 889 -3.75 -17.50 7.71
N TRP A 890 -3.30 -18.53 6.99
CA TRP A 890 -3.97 -19.83 7.02
C TRP A 890 -3.87 -20.46 8.42
N GLN A 891 -2.67 -20.52 8.98
CA GLN A 891 -2.38 -21.11 10.28
C GLN A 891 -3.19 -20.43 11.39
N LEU A 892 -3.15 -19.09 11.45
CA LEU A 892 -3.96 -18.25 12.35
C LEU A 892 -5.47 -18.54 12.24
N ALA A 893 -5.97 -18.88 11.05
CA ALA A 893 -7.40 -19.07 10.81
C ALA A 893 -7.92 -20.47 11.17
N HIS A 894 -7.07 -21.50 11.15
CA HIS A 894 -7.50 -22.90 11.35
C HIS A 894 -6.95 -23.54 12.63
N ALA A 895 -5.84 -23.06 13.18
CA ALA A 895 -5.29 -23.52 14.46
C ALA A 895 -6.26 -23.17 15.62
N PRO A 896 -6.71 -24.15 16.43
CA PRO A 896 -7.58 -23.89 17.59
C PRO A 896 -6.86 -23.16 18.73
N THR A 897 -5.52 -23.20 18.76
CA THR A 897 -4.69 -22.43 19.70
C THR A 897 -4.62 -20.94 19.34
N ALA A 898 -4.97 -20.56 18.10
CA ALA A 898 -4.97 -19.16 17.64
C ALA A 898 -6.29 -18.42 17.93
N ASP A 899 -7.23 -19.03 18.66
CA ASP A 899 -8.54 -18.44 18.94
C ASP A 899 -8.45 -17.12 19.72
N GLY A 900 -7.61 -17.06 20.76
CA GLY A 900 -7.29 -15.82 21.48
C GLY A 900 -6.52 -14.81 20.61
N VAL A 901 -5.54 -15.30 19.83
CA VAL A 901 -4.75 -14.49 18.88
C VAL A 901 -5.66 -13.74 17.90
N ARG A 902 -6.68 -14.40 17.34
CA ARG A 902 -7.65 -13.79 16.44
C ARG A 902 -8.52 -12.72 17.11
N ALA A 903 -8.83 -12.86 18.40
CA ALA A 903 -9.55 -11.85 19.16
C ALA A 903 -8.68 -10.59 19.33
N THR A 904 -7.44 -10.74 19.80
CA THR A 904 -6.45 -9.66 19.94
C THR A 904 -6.20 -8.93 18.61
N LEU A 905 -5.97 -9.68 17.52
CA LEU A 905 -5.79 -9.12 16.18
C LEU A 905 -7.01 -8.35 15.64
N SER A 906 -8.22 -8.65 16.12
CA SER A 906 -9.43 -7.89 15.74
C SER A 906 -9.37 -6.46 16.28
N GLY A 907 -8.94 -6.29 17.54
CA GLY A 907 -8.78 -4.98 18.19
C GLY A 907 -7.77 -4.08 17.48
N VAL A 908 -6.66 -4.67 17.00
CA VAL A 908 -5.59 -3.98 16.24
C VAL A 908 -6.08 -3.38 14.91
N VAL A 909 -7.15 -3.91 14.32
CA VAL A 909 -7.75 -3.37 13.09
C VAL A 909 -8.84 -2.35 13.40
N SER A 910 -9.85 -2.71 14.19
CA SER A 910 -10.92 -1.83 14.67
C SER A 910 -11.81 -2.60 15.68
N PRO A 911 -12.13 -2.04 16.86
CA PRO A 911 -12.87 -2.75 17.90
C PRO A 911 -14.31 -3.13 17.50
N GLU A 912 -14.88 -2.47 16.49
CA GLU A 912 -16.26 -2.73 16.01
C GLU A 912 -16.32 -3.74 14.84
N ARG A 913 -15.17 -4.14 14.28
CA ARG A 913 -15.12 -5.00 13.09
C ARG A 913 -14.66 -6.41 13.44
N LYS A 914 -15.49 -7.40 13.13
CA LYS A 914 -15.07 -8.82 13.11
C LYS A 914 -13.89 -8.99 12.13
N LEU A 915 -12.84 -9.67 12.56
CA LEU A 915 -11.65 -9.95 11.77
C LEU A 915 -11.97 -10.87 10.57
N THR A 916 -12.33 -10.27 9.44
CA THR A 916 -12.58 -11.01 8.19
C THR A 916 -11.28 -11.50 7.56
N GLY A 917 -11.36 -12.56 6.74
CA GLY A 917 -10.19 -13.08 6.02
C GLY A 917 -9.54 -12.11 5.01
N ARG A 918 -10.17 -10.97 4.70
CA ARG A 918 -9.56 -9.87 3.94
C ARG A 918 -8.71 -8.95 4.83
N LEU A 919 -9.05 -8.82 6.10
CA LEU A 919 -8.37 -7.96 7.07
C LEU A 919 -7.26 -8.68 7.84
N LEU A 920 -7.27 -10.02 7.88
CA LEU A 920 -6.28 -10.83 8.62
C LEU A 920 -4.81 -10.52 8.26
N PRO A 921 -4.40 -10.37 6.97
CA PRO A 921 -3.02 -9.97 6.65
C PRO A 921 -2.66 -8.56 7.14
N VAL A 922 -3.62 -7.62 7.10
CA VAL A 922 -3.43 -6.24 7.59
C VAL A 922 -3.28 -6.23 9.12
N ALA A 923 -4.06 -7.05 9.82
CA ALA A 923 -3.94 -7.22 11.27
C ALA A 923 -2.57 -7.78 11.66
N LEU A 924 -2.12 -8.82 10.97
CA LEU A 924 -0.84 -9.47 11.22
C LEU A 924 0.35 -8.54 10.94
N LEU A 925 0.33 -7.81 9.81
CA LEU A 925 1.36 -6.82 9.48
C LEU A 925 1.42 -5.65 10.48
N LYS A 926 0.26 -5.18 10.97
CA LYS A 926 0.21 -4.22 12.09
C LYS A 926 0.83 -4.79 13.36
N MET A 927 0.53 -6.05 13.70
CA MET A 927 1.09 -6.71 14.89
C MET A 927 2.61 -6.87 14.79
N PHE A 928 3.13 -7.29 13.63
CA PHE A 928 4.57 -7.33 13.37
C PHE A 928 5.21 -5.95 13.53
N ALA A 929 4.62 -4.89 12.97
CA ALA A 929 5.13 -3.53 13.14
C ALA A 929 5.15 -3.07 14.60
N MET A 930 4.13 -3.40 15.40
CA MET A 930 4.11 -3.07 16.84
C MET A 930 5.14 -3.88 17.64
N LEU A 931 5.35 -5.15 17.29
CA LEU A 931 6.39 -5.99 17.90
C LEU A 931 7.81 -5.46 17.63
N GLU A 932 8.11 -5.03 16.41
CA GLU A 932 9.39 -4.41 16.10
C GLU A 932 9.56 -3.05 16.80
N MET A 933 8.49 -2.24 16.90
CA MET A 933 8.53 -0.98 17.65
C MET A 933 8.75 -1.15 19.16
N ALA A 934 8.38 -2.29 19.74
CA ALA A 934 8.65 -2.62 21.15
C ALA A 934 10.07 -3.21 21.41
N GLY A 935 10.88 -3.36 20.36
CA GLY A 935 12.19 -4.01 20.45
C GLY A 935 12.06 -5.52 20.64
N GLY A 936 11.25 -6.16 19.80
CA GLY A 936 11.06 -7.61 19.79
C GLY A 936 12.36 -8.36 19.49
N VAL A 937 12.45 -9.55 20.09
CA VAL A 937 13.57 -10.51 20.03
C VAL A 937 13.97 -10.84 18.58
#